data_AF-A0A4U0XSI6-F1
#
_entry.id   AF-A0A4U0XSI6-F1
#
_cell.length_a   1.000
_cell.length_b   1.000
_cell.length_c   1.000
_cell.angle_alpha   90.00
_cell.angle_beta   90.00
_cell.angle_gamma   90.00
#
_symmetry.space_group_name_H-M   'P 1'
#
loop_
_entity.id
_entity.type
_entity.pdbx_description
1 polymer ?
#
loop_
_entity_poly.entity_id
_entity_poly.type
_entity_poly.pdbx_seq_one_letter_code
_entity_poly.pdbx_strand_id
1 'polypeptide(L)'
;MGLFSRKHSSRHANGGGDQQHHQNNGDLRLPANMKRANSNPAQNATLPDVPLPKAPDPNLDPAGYLRSIYAVRERSRWVLDKAKRNQLRHFTVDMSKFADTANYVVAIIKRDIDPDYSSIPPHGRWQHFEVGGRPRVDQLMATWPSAVDNMERTRRLIDLFLVSVLLDAGAGTKWQYKSKESGKVYKRSEGLAVASLEMFKMGLFSGNPELPCQVDSGGLKKLTTEKMAKGLQVTVDNPIDGLEGRTQLLIRLGDALLNQHIFGPEARPGNMLDYLLSHPSTEVAAVPIVPLPTLWTTLMDGLSPIWPTTRTQIDGIPLGDAWPCSSMPSHPTHPWENIVPFHKLTQWMTYSLMVPMQKLANVHFVGTELLTGLPEYRNGGLLVDTGLLTLKPEDAKRGLEQYQMNATRQGQPSVEVVPLFTADDDVIVEWRALTVGFLDMLLDEVNMLLGLRGTGKLSLAQMLEAGTWKGGREIAEVSRPNTKEPPIMILSDGTAINSETWNLRFAVELEALTAATASHQPEEHDKRRASASAAADVADILQRSQICHSGGFAAPMSAHPLRAHPVRPGKERSMSGSFYSALTNALQQPAYRFVAPAALASRNAFPSQRRLAATQSMNERDAGTAILAKQRLNRPVAPHLMIYRPQITWYLSALNRITGCALSGGFYAFGALYLVAPYVGWHLETAVLAAAFAKWPAIVKIGAKALVALPFTFHTFNGIRHLTWDTASMITNKQVNQTGWTVVGLTAVSALLLAFL
;
A
#
# COMPACT_ATOMS: atom_id res chain seq x y z
N MET A 1 -40.94 -14.64 29.73
CA MET A 1 -42.25 -15.24 30.05
C MET A 1 -43.05 -15.41 28.76
N GLY A 2 -43.84 -16.47 28.63
CA GLY A 2 -45.09 -16.53 27.86
C GLY A 2 -45.12 -16.21 26.35
N LEU A 3 -45.33 -17.25 25.54
CA LEU A 3 -46.43 -17.40 24.54
C LEU A 3 -46.64 -16.24 23.52
N PHE A 4 -46.55 -16.46 22.22
CA PHE A 4 -47.60 -17.17 21.45
C PHE A 4 -47.07 -17.81 20.14
N SER A 5 -47.69 -18.93 19.76
CA SER A 5 -47.51 -19.62 18.48
C SER A 5 -48.87 -19.84 17.81
N ARG A 6 -48.94 -19.70 16.48
CA ARG A 6 -49.94 -20.21 15.51
C ARG A 6 -49.77 -19.46 14.17
N LYS A 7 -50.00 -20.04 12.99
CA LYS A 7 -50.05 -21.45 12.55
C LYS A 7 -49.94 -21.45 11.00
N HIS A 8 -49.50 -22.55 10.41
CA HIS A 8 -49.56 -22.76 8.95
C HIS A 8 -50.99 -22.66 8.39
N SER A 9 -51.09 -22.24 7.13
CA SER A 9 -52.10 -22.78 6.21
C SER A 9 -51.50 -22.92 4.81
N SER A 10 -51.72 -24.06 4.16
CA SER A 10 -51.34 -24.35 2.78
C SER A 10 -52.59 -24.73 2.00
N ARG A 11 -52.68 -24.31 0.73
CA ARG A 11 -53.41 -25.06 -0.31
C ARG A 11 -53.07 -24.57 -1.71
N HIS A 12 -52.95 -25.53 -2.63
CA HIS A 12 -52.85 -25.33 -4.07
C HIS A 12 -54.15 -24.80 -4.67
N ALA A 13 -54.04 -24.09 -5.80
CA ALA A 13 -54.88 -24.32 -6.99
C ALA A 13 -54.17 -23.77 -8.25
N ASN A 14 -54.65 -24.17 -9.43
CA ASN A 14 -53.97 -24.05 -10.74
C ASN A 14 -54.80 -23.19 -11.72
N GLY A 15 -54.17 -22.71 -12.81
CA GLY A 15 -54.79 -22.00 -13.94
C GLY A 15 -54.41 -20.51 -14.04
N GLY A 16 -54.27 -19.90 -15.22
CA GLY A 16 -54.37 -20.44 -16.59
C GLY A 16 -55.16 -19.49 -17.50
N GLY A 17 -54.47 -18.68 -18.32
CA GLY A 17 -55.10 -17.63 -19.16
C GLY A 17 -55.49 -16.37 -18.35
N ASP A 18 -55.63 -15.18 -18.94
CA ASP A 18 -55.56 -14.82 -20.37
C ASP A 18 -55.06 -13.38 -20.58
N GLN A 19 -54.81 -12.98 -21.83
CA GLN A 19 -54.30 -11.64 -22.19
C GLN A 19 -55.41 -10.58 -22.25
N GLN A 20 -55.12 -9.31 -21.87
CA GLN A 20 -55.38 -8.16 -22.76
C GLN A 20 -54.78 -6.81 -22.30
N HIS A 21 -54.25 -6.12 -23.30
CA HIS A 21 -53.77 -4.74 -23.44
C HIS A 21 -54.23 -3.64 -22.45
N HIS A 22 -53.26 -2.79 -22.06
CA HIS A 22 -53.34 -1.34 -22.34
C HIS A 22 -51.94 -0.77 -22.67
N GLN A 23 -51.86 0.13 -23.67
CA GLN A 23 -50.62 0.76 -24.17
C GLN A 23 -50.49 2.21 -23.71
N ASN A 24 -49.29 2.64 -23.31
CA ASN A 24 -48.52 3.76 -23.88
C ASN A 24 -47.28 4.05 -23.01
N ASN A 25 -46.07 3.91 -23.58
CA ASN A 25 -45.26 4.96 -24.20
C ASN A 25 -44.70 5.98 -23.18
N GLY A 26 -43.37 6.10 -23.03
CA GLY A 26 -42.32 5.32 -23.68
C GLY A 26 -40.93 5.72 -23.21
N ASP A 27 -39.91 4.96 -23.63
CA ASP A 27 -38.52 5.36 -23.43
C ASP A 27 -37.61 4.82 -24.55
N LEU A 28 -36.49 5.50 -24.77
CA LEU A 28 -35.64 5.34 -25.96
C LEU A 28 -34.84 4.02 -25.93
N ARG A 29 -35.10 3.15 -26.92
CA ARG A 29 -34.41 1.87 -27.07
C ARG A 29 -32.94 2.05 -27.50
N LEU A 30 -32.02 1.68 -26.61
CA LEU A 30 -30.68 1.24 -27.02
C LEU A 30 -30.78 -0.19 -27.63
N PRO A 31 -29.99 -0.53 -28.67
CA PRO A 31 -30.10 -1.82 -29.34
C PRO A 31 -29.61 -2.97 -28.44
N ALA A 32 -30.55 -3.83 -28.04
CA ALA A 32 -30.26 -5.01 -27.24
C ALA A 32 -29.62 -6.12 -28.10
N ASN A 33 -28.29 -6.10 -28.25
CA ASN A 33 -27.56 -7.29 -28.70
C ASN A 33 -26.08 -7.34 -28.23
N MET A 34 -25.87 -7.25 -26.91
CA MET A 34 -24.63 -7.72 -26.26
C MET A 34 -24.96 -8.40 -24.94
N LYS A 35 -25.41 -9.66 -25.00
CA LYS A 35 -25.26 -10.57 -23.85
C LYS A 35 -23.77 -10.88 -23.73
N ARG A 36 -23.10 -10.34 -22.71
CA ARG A 36 -21.75 -10.77 -22.35
C ARG A 36 -21.80 -12.25 -21.98
N ALA A 37 -21.16 -13.09 -22.79
CA ALA A 37 -21.04 -14.51 -22.53
C ALA A 37 -20.06 -14.74 -21.37
N ASN A 38 -20.57 -14.82 -20.14
CA ASN A 38 -19.79 -15.15 -18.94
C ASN A 38 -20.24 -16.46 -18.25
N SER A 39 -21.23 -17.17 -18.84
CA SER A 39 -21.59 -18.53 -18.45
C SER A 39 -20.75 -19.53 -19.26
N ASN A 40 -19.67 -20.02 -18.68
CA ASN A 40 -18.78 -20.97 -19.34
C ASN A 40 -19.42 -22.38 -19.33
N PRO A 41 -19.81 -22.99 -20.48
CA PRO A 41 -20.59 -24.24 -20.48
C PRO A 41 -19.85 -25.44 -19.88
N ALA A 42 -18.53 -25.36 -19.76
CA ALA A 42 -17.65 -26.43 -19.26
C ALA A 42 -17.75 -26.68 -17.74
N GLN A 43 -18.45 -25.85 -16.96
CA GLN A 43 -18.55 -26.03 -15.49
C GLN A 43 -19.43 -27.21 -15.03
N ASN A 44 -20.21 -27.82 -15.93
CA ASN A 44 -21.17 -28.89 -15.58
C ASN A 44 -20.75 -30.30 -16.03
N ALA A 45 -19.57 -30.48 -16.62
CA ALA A 45 -19.01 -31.81 -16.85
C ALA A 45 -18.27 -32.27 -15.59
N THR A 46 -18.51 -33.51 -15.13
CA THR A 46 -17.70 -34.12 -14.08
C THR A 46 -16.30 -34.35 -14.64
N LEU A 47 -15.36 -33.49 -14.26
CA LEU A 47 -13.97 -33.56 -14.70
C LEU A 47 -13.31 -34.85 -14.14
N PRO A 48 -12.39 -35.48 -14.89
CA PRO A 48 -11.56 -36.55 -14.37
C PRO A 48 -10.83 -36.12 -13.09
N ASP A 49 -10.70 -37.04 -12.14
CA ASP A 49 -9.90 -36.85 -10.93
C ASP A 49 -8.42 -37.03 -11.27
N VAL A 50 -7.82 -35.97 -11.84
CA VAL A 50 -6.42 -35.97 -12.28
C VAL A 50 -5.50 -35.80 -11.07
N PRO A 51 -4.61 -36.78 -10.79
CA PRO A 51 -3.75 -36.74 -9.60
C PRO A 51 -2.73 -35.59 -9.69
N LEU A 52 -2.72 -34.72 -8.68
CA LEU A 52 -1.79 -33.60 -8.64
C LEU A 52 -0.34 -34.06 -8.34
N PRO A 53 0.68 -33.52 -9.04
CA PRO A 53 2.08 -33.74 -8.68
C PRO A 53 2.36 -33.30 -7.24
N LYS A 54 2.90 -34.20 -6.41
CA LYS A 54 3.21 -33.93 -5.00
C LYS A 54 4.35 -32.92 -4.86
N ALA A 55 4.39 -32.23 -3.72
CA ALA A 55 5.57 -31.47 -3.32
C ALA A 55 6.80 -32.38 -3.16
N PRO A 56 8.03 -31.90 -3.44
CA PRO A 56 9.26 -32.59 -3.05
C PRO A 56 9.33 -32.83 -1.53
N ASP A 57 9.99 -33.90 -1.10
CA ASP A 57 10.24 -34.16 0.32
C ASP A 57 11.26 -33.15 0.85
N PRO A 58 10.92 -32.28 1.82
CA PRO A 58 11.84 -31.27 2.32
C PRO A 58 13.07 -31.83 3.07
N ASN A 59 13.09 -33.11 3.41
CA ASN A 59 14.25 -33.77 4.01
C ASN A 59 15.28 -34.22 2.94
N LEU A 60 14.87 -34.30 1.68
CA LEU A 60 15.70 -34.73 0.55
C LEU A 60 15.98 -33.57 -0.43
N ASP A 61 14.97 -32.74 -0.69
CA ASP A 61 15.03 -31.54 -1.53
C ASP A 61 14.28 -30.37 -0.86
N PRO A 62 14.89 -29.73 0.17
CA PRO A 62 14.32 -28.57 0.82
C PRO A 62 14.18 -27.36 -0.12
N ALA A 63 15.05 -27.23 -1.13
CA ALA A 63 15.01 -26.12 -2.08
C ALA A 63 13.82 -26.24 -3.04
N GLY A 64 13.61 -27.41 -3.63
CA GLY A 64 12.45 -27.70 -4.47
C GLY A 64 11.14 -27.68 -3.69
N TYR A 65 11.13 -28.18 -2.44
CA TYR A 65 9.96 -28.02 -1.56
C TYR A 65 9.62 -26.54 -1.35
N LEU A 66 10.58 -25.70 -0.92
CA LEU A 66 10.33 -24.28 -0.67
C LEU A 66 9.98 -23.49 -1.93
N ARG A 67 10.44 -23.92 -3.12
CA ARG A 67 10.03 -23.38 -4.43
C ARG A 67 8.65 -23.84 -4.89
N SER A 68 8.04 -24.85 -4.25
CA SER A 68 6.73 -25.38 -4.63
C SER A 68 5.56 -24.48 -4.18
N ILE A 69 4.42 -24.58 -4.87
CA ILE A 69 3.20 -23.86 -4.48
C ILE A 69 2.66 -24.30 -3.12
N TYR A 70 2.84 -25.58 -2.76
CA TYR A 70 2.39 -26.18 -1.50
C TYR A 70 3.03 -25.49 -0.28
N ALA A 71 4.35 -25.27 -0.33
CA ALA A 71 5.11 -24.70 0.78
C ALA A 71 4.63 -23.28 1.16
N VAL A 72 4.11 -22.48 0.23
CA VAL A 72 3.64 -21.11 0.52
C VAL A 72 2.56 -21.11 1.60
N ARG A 73 1.53 -21.95 1.44
CA ARG A 73 0.45 -22.07 2.42
C ARG A 73 0.90 -22.85 3.66
N GLU A 74 1.65 -23.93 3.49
CA GLU A 74 2.10 -24.78 4.58
C GLU A 74 3.02 -24.05 5.57
N ARG A 75 4.01 -23.29 5.10
CA ARG A 75 4.89 -22.49 5.98
C ARG A 75 4.12 -21.31 6.60
N SER A 76 3.30 -20.61 5.82
CA SER A 76 2.50 -19.48 6.34
C SER A 76 1.52 -19.89 7.46
N ARG A 77 1.00 -21.13 7.42
CA ARG A 77 0.14 -21.69 8.47
C ARG A 77 0.80 -21.71 9.84
N TRP A 78 2.10 -21.99 9.94
CA TRP A 78 2.83 -21.97 11.22
C TRP A 78 2.82 -20.59 11.88
N VAL A 79 2.99 -19.53 11.09
CA VAL A 79 2.91 -18.14 11.56
C VAL A 79 1.48 -17.81 11.98
N LEU A 80 0.47 -18.17 11.17
CA LEU A 80 -0.95 -17.99 11.51
C LEU A 80 -1.34 -18.71 12.81
N ASP A 81 -0.82 -19.92 13.05
CA ASP A 81 -1.12 -20.67 14.26
C ASP A 81 -0.39 -20.11 15.49
N LYS A 82 0.76 -19.42 15.33
CA LYS A 82 1.31 -18.57 16.40
C LYS A 82 0.50 -17.29 16.62
N ALA A 83 -0.06 -16.71 15.56
CA ALA A 83 -0.96 -15.55 15.63
C ALA A 83 -2.16 -15.81 16.53
N LYS A 84 -2.86 -16.94 16.31
CA LYS A 84 -4.00 -17.40 17.12
C LYS A 84 -3.67 -17.65 18.59
N ARG A 85 -2.39 -17.81 18.93
CA ARG A 85 -1.88 -18.01 20.30
C ARG A 85 -1.22 -16.78 20.90
N ASN A 86 -1.22 -15.65 20.19
CA ASN A 86 -0.49 -14.41 20.54
C ASN A 86 1.02 -14.66 20.79
N GLN A 87 1.64 -15.52 19.97
CA GLN A 87 3.05 -15.93 20.06
C GLN A 87 3.92 -15.34 18.93
N LEU A 88 3.46 -14.26 18.31
CA LEU A 88 4.17 -13.54 17.25
C LEU A 88 5.23 -12.59 17.82
N ARG A 89 6.20 -12.23 16.97
CA ARG A 89 7.29 -11.34 17.35
C ARG A 89 6.99 -9.87 17.07
N HIS A 90 6.39 -9.55 15.94
CA HIS A 90 6.24 -8.17 15.47
C HIS A 90 4.81 -7.66 15.52
N PHE A 91 3.81 -8.54 15.44
CA PHE A 91 2.40 -8.17 15.49
C PHE A 91 1.67 -8.69 16.73
N THR A 92 0.67 -7.93 17.16
CA THR A 92 -0.43 -8.38 18.01
C THR A 92 -1.65 -8.62 17.12
N VAL A 93 -2.41 -9.68 17.36
CA VAL A 93 -3.64 -9.99 16.62
C VAL A 93 -4.86 -9.83 17.52
N ASP A 94 -5.81 -8.99 17.10
CA ASP A 94 -7.11 -8.89 17.74
C ASP A 94 -8.17 -9.65 16.94
N MET A 95 -8.37 -10.92 17.29
CA MET A 95 -9.38 -11.77 16.65
C MET A 95 -10.82 -11.26 16.83
N SER A 96 -11.10 -10.32 17.75
CA SER A 96 -12.42 -9.68 17.82
C SER A 96 -12.72 -8.82 16.58
N LYS A 97 -11.67 -8.33 15.89
CA LYS A 97 -11.76 -7.57 14.64
C LYS A 97 -11.85 -8.41 13.38
N PHE A 98 -11.75 -9.72 13.47
CA PHE A 98 -11.83 -10.60 12.31
C PHE A 98 -13.22 -10.50 11.63
N ALA A 99 -14.30 -10.50 12.42
CA ALA A 99 -15.65 -10.33 11.91
C ALA A 99 -15.89 -8.93 11.30
N ASP A 100 -15.35 -7.87 11.92
CA ASP A 100 -15.41 -6.50 11.37
C ASP A 100 -14.69 -6.43 10.00
N THR A 101 -13.51 -7.04 9.90
CA THR A 101 -12.72 -7.14 8.66
C THR A 101 -13.48 -7.89 7.55
N ALA A 102 -14.08 -9.04 7.88
CA ALA A 102 -14.89 -9.82 6.93
C ALA A 102 -16.14 -9.05 6.47
N ASN A 103 -16.84 -8.38 7.39
CA ASN A 103 -17.99 -7.55 7.05
C ASN A 103 -17.62 -6.35 6.15
N TYR A 104 -16.44 -5.74 6.35
CA TYR A 104 -15.94 -4.70 5.45
C TYR A 104 -15.71 -5.22 4.02
N VAL A 105 -15.07 -6.40 3.88
CA VAL A 105 -14.87 -7.05 2.58
C VAL A 105 -16.20 -7.40 1.91
N VAL A 106 -17.15 -7.96 2.66
CA VAL A 106 -18.51 -8.27 2.19
C VAL A 106 -19.26 -7.02 1.75
N ALA A 107 -19.12 -5.90 2.48
CA ALA A 107 -19.79 -4.65 2.15
C ALA A 107 -19.32 -4.08 0.79
N ILE A 108 -18.03 -4.19 0.47
CA ILE A 108 -17.48 -3.78 -0.83
C ILE A 108 -17.99 -4.70 -1.95
N ILE A 109 -17.90 -6.01 -1.77
CA ILE A 109 -18.38 -6.99 -2.76
C ILE A 109 -19.88 -6.77 -3.02
N LYS A 110 -20.70 -6.60 -1.98
CA LYS A 110 -22.13 -6.31 -2.11
C LYS A 110 -22.41 -4.99 -2.83
N ARG A 111 -21.71 -3.91 -2.47
CA ARG A 111 -21.90 -2.58 -3.07
C ARG A 111 -21.72 -2.59 -4.59
N ASP A 112 -20.77 -3.37 -5.08
CA ASP A 112 -20.33 -3.29 -6.47
C ASP A 112 -20.85 -4.43 -7.39
N ILE A 113 -21.27 -5.57 -6.81
CA ILE A 113 -21.56 -6.81 -7.55
C ILE A 113 -22.96 -7.39 -7.29
N ASP A 114 -23.59 -7.10 -6.15
CA ASP A 114 -24.86 -7.74 -5.77
C ASP A 114 -25.95 -7.53 -6.84
N PRO A 115 -26.67 -8.58 -7.28
CA PRO A 115 -26.67 -9.96 -6.77
C PRO A 115 -25.80 -10.98 -7.55
N ASP A 116 -25.13 -10.60 -8.65
CA ASP A 116 -24.45 -11.56 -9.54
C ASP A 116 -22.97 -11.75 -9.21
N TYR A 117 -22.71 -12.44 -8.09
CA TYR A 117 -21.36 -12.82 -7.67
C TYR A 117 -20.63 -13.76 -8.67
N SER A 118 -21.36 -14.45 -9.55
CA SER A 118 -20.76 -15.31 -10.58
C SER A 118 -20.04 -14.49 -11.67
N SER A 119 -20.43 -13.22 -11.83
CA SER A 119 -19.79 -12.29 -12.77
C SER A 119 -18.39 -11.82 -12.36
N ILE A 120 -17.99 -12.01 -11.09
CA ILE A 120 -16.68 -11.58 -10.60
C ILE A 120 -15.59 -12.34 -11.36
N PRO A 121 -14.71 -11.65 -12.11
CA PRO A 121 -13.61 -12.31 -12.77
C PRO A 121 -12.53 -12.71 -11.74
N PRO A 122 -11.72 -13.75 -12.02
CA PRO A 122 -10.54 -14.03 -11.21
C PRO A 122 -9.58 -12.83 -11.26
N HIS A 123 -9.02 -12.47 -10.10
CA HIS A 123 -8.00 -11.43 -10.00
C HIS A 123 -6.80 -11.74 -10.89
N GLY A 124 -6.39 -10.78 -11.72
CA GLY A 124 -5.25 -10.94 -12.61
C GLY A 124 -4.97 -9.73 -13.48
N ARG A 125 -4.01 -9.89 -14.39
CA ARG A 125 -3.60 -8.80 -15.28
C ARG A 125 -4.67 -8.42 -16.33
N TRP A 126 -5.60 -9.31 -16.69
CA TRP A 126 -6.64 -9.04 -17.71
C TRP A 126 -7.47 -7.79 -17.35
N GLN A 127 -7.96 -7.71 -16.11
CA GLN A 127 -8.83 -6.65 -15.59
C GLN A 127 -8.12 -5.28 -15.62
N HIS A 128 -6.80 -5.27 -15.43
CA HIS A 128 -5.99 -4.06 -15.47
C HIS A 128 -5.88 -3.46 -16.88
N PHE A 129 -5.85 -4.29 -17.94
CA PHE A 129 -5.95 -3.78 -19.32
C PHE A 129 -7.33 -3.16 -19.60
N GLU A 130 -8.37 -3.63 -18.92
CA GLU A 130 -9.75 -3.18 -19.09
C GLU A 130 -10.11 -1.92 -18.29
N VAL A 131 -9.14 -1.32 -17.58
CA VAL A 131 -9.33 -0.11 -16.78
C VAL A 131 -10.02 1.01 -17.55
N GLY A 132 -10.99 1.64 -16.90
CA GLY A 132 -11.84 2.66 -17.50
C GLY A 132 -12.98 2.10 -18.37
N GLY A 133 -13.28 0.80 -18.26
CA GLY A 133 -14.42 0.15 -18.91
C GLY A 133 -14.21 -0.14 -20.40
N ARG A 134 -12.96 -0.32 -20.86
CA ARG A 134 -12.64 -0.59 -22.27
C ARG A 134 -12.11 -2.01 -22.45
N PRO A 135 -12.71 -2.88 -23.30
CA PRO A 135 -12.26 -4.25 -23.50
C PRO A 135 -11.00 -4.30 -24.39
N ARG A 136 -9.86 -3.81 -23.87
CA ARG A 136 -8.65 -3.59 -24.68
C ARG A 136 -8.02 -4.88 -25.18
N VAL A 137 -8.19 -5.99 -24.46
CA VAL A 137 -7.69 -7.30 -24.89
C VAL A 137 -8.49 -7.80 -26.08
N ASP A 138 -9.83 -7.71 -26.04
CA ASP A 138 -10.69 -8.06 -27.18
C ASP A 138 -10.45 -7.14 -28.38
N GLN A 139 -10.26 -5.84 -28.14
CA GLN A 139 -9.89 -4.87 -29.19
C GLN A 139 -8.54 -5.19 -29.81
N LEU A 140 -7.54 -5.64 -29.04
CA LEU A 140 -6.26 -6.12 -29.57
C LEU A 140 -6.46 -7.37 -30.43
N MET A 141 -7.19 -8.38 -29.93
CA MET A 141 -7.47 -9.61 -30.67
C MET A 141 -8.20 -9.36 -31.98
N ALA A 142 -9.11 -8.39 -32.01
CA ALA A 142 -9.83 -7.97 -33.22
C ALA A 142 -8.93 -7.28 -34.28
N THR A 143 -7.70 -6.86 -33.93
CA THR A 143 -6.74 -6.35 -34.92
C THR A 143 -5.94 -7.44 -35.64
N TRP A 144 -5.99 -8.68 -35.17
CA TRP A 144 -5.25 -9.78 -35.78
C TRP A 144 -6.06 -10.46 -36.89
N PRO A 145 -5.42 -10.94 -37.99
CA PRO A 145 -6.10 -11.63 -39.07
C PRO A 145 -6.93 -12.84 -38.59
N SER A 146 -7.99 -13.17 -39.34
CA SER A 146 -8.81 -14.36 -39.08
C SER A 146 -8.02 -15.68 -39.16
N ALA A 147 -6.91 -15.69 -39.90
CA ALA A 147 -5.97 -16.82 -39.97
C ALA A 147 -5.16 -17.02 -38.67
N VAL A 148 -5.14 -16.06 -37.74
CA VAL A 148 -4.53 -16.24 -36.41
C VAL A 148 -5.54 -16.97 -35.54
N ASP A 149 -5.31 -18.26 -35.31
CA ASP A 149 -6.16 -19.14 -34.52
C ASP A 149 -6.14 -18.82 -33.01
N ASN A 150 -6.98 -19.50 -32.23
CA ASN A 150 -7.05 -19.30 -30.79
C ASN A 150 -5.77 -19.70 -30.05
N MET A 151 -4.98 -20.63 -30.58
CA MET A 151 -3.71 -21.05 -29.97
C MET A 151 -2.69 -19.93 -30.05
N GLU A 152 -2.46 -19.36 -31.24
CA GLU A 152 -1.54 -18.24 -31.42
C GLU A 152 -2.06 -16.95 -30.76
N ARG A 153 -3.38 -16.73 -30.70
CA ARG A 153 -3.97 -15.67 -29.86
C ARG A 153 -3.57 -15.86 -28.39
N THR A 154 -3.64 -17.09 -27.89
CA THR A 154 -3.24 -17.42 -26.51
C THR A 154 -1.75 -17.14 -26.30
N ARG A 155 -0.86 -17.58 -27.20
CA ARG A 155 0.59 -17.31 -27.13
C ARG A 155 0.89 -15.81 -27.06
N ARG A 156 0.27 -15.01 -27.92
CA ARG A 156 0.43 -13.54 -27.94
C ARG A 156 -0.10 -12.85 -26.69
N LEU A 157 -1.16 -13.38 -26.07
CA LEU A 157 -1.62 -12.88 -24.78
C LEU A 157 -0.71 -13.30 -23.63
N ILE A 158 -0.13 -14.51 -23.65
CA ILE A 158 0.89 -14.93 -22.68
C ILE A 158 2.12 -14.01 -22.76
N ASP A 159 2.62 -13.72 -23.96
CA ASP A 159 3.70 -12.76 -24.23
C ASP A 159 3.42 -11.40 -23.55
N LEU A 160 2.29 -10.79 -23.90
CA LEU A 160 1.86 -9.50 -23.35
C LEU A 160 1.70 -9.55 -21.82
N PHE A 161 1.03 -10.57 -21.30
CA PHE A 161 0.70 -10.68 -19.88
C PHE A 161 1.96 -10.89 -19.06
N LEU A 162 2.91 -11.72 -19.50
CA LEU A 162 4.15 -11.98 -18.79
C LEU A 162 4.98 -10.69 -18.63
N VAL A 163 5.27 -10.00 -19.73
CA VAL A 163 6.02 -8.73 -19.69
C VAL A 163 5.26 -7.68 -18.86
N SER A 164 3.94 -7.59 -19.03
CA SER A 164 3.12 -6.64 -18.27
C SER A 164 3.14 -6.91 -16.76
N VAL A 165 3.13 -8.17 -16.33
CA VAL A 165 3.22 -8.56 -14.92
C VAL A 165 4.59 -8.24 -14.33
N LEU A 166 5.69 -8.56 -15.04
CA LEU A 166 7.05 -8.23 -14.57
C LEU A 166 7.28 -6.73 -14.39
N LEU A 167 6.61 -5.89 -15.20
CA LEU A 167 6.66 -4.44 -15.04
C LEU A 167 5.90 -3.91 -13.80
N ASP A 168 5.05 -4.71 -13.13
CA ASP A 168 4.23 -4.28 -11.96
C ASP A 168 4.98 -4.16 -10.62
N ALA A 169 6.27 -3.87 -10.67
CA ALA A 169 7.13 -3.72 -9.51
C ALA A 169 6.91 -2.40 -8.72
N GLY A 170 5.68 -1.87 -8.69
CA GLY A 170 5.32 -0.62 -8.00
C GLY A 170 5.82 0.66 -8.69
N ALA A 171 4.92 1.44 -9.29
CA ALA A 171 5.29 2.63 -10.07
C ALA A 171 5.60 3.91 -9.25
N GLY A 172 5.80 3.80 -7.94
CA GLY A 172 5.84 4.97 -7.05
C GLY A 172 4.51 5.71 -6.95
N THR A 173 4.49 6.85 -6.25
CA THR A 173 3.31 7.75 -6.12
C THR A 173 3.20 8.79 -7.22
N LYS A 174 4.33 9.16 -7.83
CA LYS A 174 4.44 10.29 -8.77
C LYS A 174 4.09 9.89 -10.20
N TRP A 175 4.50 8.71 -10.65
CA TRP A 175 4.34 8.28 -12.04
C TRP A 175 2.87 8.18 -12.47
N GLN A 176 2.61 8.61 -13.69
CA GLN A 176 1.32 8.50 -14.35
C GLN A 176 1.50 8.25 -15.86
N TYR A 177 0.55 7.53 -16.45
CA TYR A 177 0.54 7.22 -17.87
C TYR A 177 -0.63 7.88 -18.58
N LYS A 178 -0.38 8.68 -19.61
CA LYS A 178 -1.42 9.24 -20.47
C LYS A 178 -1.62 8.34 -21.69
N SER A 179 -2.72 7.59 -21.72
CA SER A 179 -3.02 6.68 -22.84
C SER A 179 -3.11 7.44 -24.17
N LYS A 180 -2.40 6.98 -25.20
CA LYS A 180 -2.45 7.59 -26.55
C LYS A 180 -3.82 7.41 -27.19
N GLU A 181 -4.46 6.28 -26.93
CA GLU A 181 -5.78 5.88 -27.45
C GLU A 181 -6.93 6.76 -26.96
N SER A 182 -6.83 7.30 -25.73
CA SER A 182 -7.97 7.91 -25.04
C SER A 182 -7.68 9.25 -24.37
N GLY A 183 -6.42 9.68 -24.30
CA GLY A 183 -5.99 10.89 -23.58
C GLY A 183 -6.15 10.83 -22.05
N LYS A 184 -6.83 9.80 -21.51
CA LYS A 184 -7.03 9.57 -20.08
C LYS A 184 -5.70 9.23 -19.40
N VAL A 185 -5.57 9.70 -18.16
CA VAL A 185 -4.40 9.45 -17.31
C VAL A 185 -4.73 8.32 -16.33
N TYR A 186 -3.86 7.32 -16.28
CA TYR A 186 -3.89 6.19 -15.34
C TYR A 186 -2.61 6.20 -14.49
N LYS A 187 -2.61 5.50 -13.36
CA LYS A 187 -1.48 5.47 -12.40
C LYS A 187 -1.26 4.05 -11.90
N ARG A 188 -0.16 3.82 -11.15
CA ARG A 188 0.16 2.52 -10.52
C ARG A 188 0.02 1.35 -11.54
N SER A 189 -0.48 0.20 -11.11
CA SER A 189 -0.61 -1.05 -11.88
C SER A 189 -1.51 -0.90 -13.12
N GLU A 190 -2.59 -0.14 -13.01
CA GLU A 190 -3.51 0.15 -14.10
C GLU A 190 -2.83 0.97 -15.22
N GLY A 191 -2.01 1.96 -14.85
CA GLY A 191 -1.19 2.71 -15.80
C GLY A 191 -0.13 1.84 -16.47
N LEU A 192 0.53 0.94 -15.72
CA LEU A 192 1.52 0.01 -16.24
C LEU A 192 0.91 -1.01 -17.22
N ALA A 193 -0.31 -1.47 -16.97
CA ALA A 193 -1.05 -2.33 -17.91
C ALA A 193 -1.31 -1.61 -19.25
N VAL A 194 -1.83 -0.38 -19.22
CA VAL A 194 -2.04 0.39 -20.46
C VAL A 194 -0.72 0.70 -21.17
N ALA A 195 0.34 1.05 -20.43
CA ALA A 195 1.66 1.32 -21.00
C ALA A 195 2.29 0.10 -21.67
N SER A 196 2.28 -1.06 -20.99
CA SER A 196 2.83 -2.31 -21.53
C SER A 196 2.06 -2.80 -22.76
N LEU A 197 0.73 -2.65 -22.78
CA LEU A 197 -0.08 -2.91 -23.97
C LEU A 197 0.28 -1.98 -25.14
N GLU A 198 0.40 -0.66 -24.90
CA GLU A 198 0.78 0.28 -25.96
C GLU A 198 2.21 0.05 -26.47
N MET A 199 3.15 -0.35 -25.60
CA MET A 199 4.52 -0.76 -26.00
C MET A 199 4.54 -2.06 -26.80
N PHE A 200 3.78 -3.07 -26.39
CA PHE A 200 3.62 -4.34 -27.11
C PHE A 200 3.02 -4.13 -28.51
N LYS A 201 1.95 -3.34 -28.64
CA LYS A 201 1.38 -2.98 -29.95
C LYS A 201 2.36 -2.26 -30.88
N MET A 202 3.38 -1.61 -30.34
CA MET A 202 4.44 -0.92 -31.10
C MET A 202 5.64 -1.81 -31.44
N GLY A 203 5.62 -3.10 -31.10
CA GLY A 203 6.75 -4.00 -31.37
C GLY A 203 7.96 -3.81 -30.46
N LEU A 204 7.84 -3.09 -29.33
CA LEU A 204 8.99 -2.76 -28.48
C LEU A 204 9.71 -4.00 -27.91
N PHE A 205 8.98 -5.09 -27.73
CA PHE A 205 9.47 -6.35 -27.15
C PHE A 205 9.71 -7.46 -28.19
N SER A 206 9.47 -7.18 -29.48
CA SER A 206 9.60 -8.15 -30.58
C SER A 206 10.95 -8.00 -31.29
N GLY A 207 11.57 -9.12 -31.62
CA GLY A 207 12.75 -9.19 -32.46
C GLY A 207 12.45 -9.00 -33.95
N ASN A 208 11.19 -9.18 -34.36
CA ASN A 208 10.72 -9.17 -35.74
C ASN A 208 9.72 -8.02 -36.00
N PRO A 209 10.07 -7.01 -36.84
CA PRO A 209 9.18 -5.90 -37.17
C PRO A 209 7.83 -6.29 -37.80
N GLU A 210 7.76 -7.42 -38.52
CA GLU A 210 6.52 -7.92 -39.13
C GLU A 210 5.56 -8.55 -38.10
N LEU A 211 6.06 -8.87 -36.91
CA LEU A 211 5.30 -9.44 -35.80
C LEU A 211 5.40 -8.53 -34.56
N PRO A 212 4.83 -7.31 -34.58
CA PRO A 212 4.97 -6.37 -33.47
C PRO A 212 4.27 -6.87 -32.19
N CYS A 213 3.15 -7.56 -32.31
CA CYS A 213 2.41 -8.14 -31.18
C CYS A 213 3.01 -9.49 -30.73
N GLN A 214 4.30 -9.50 -30.41
CA GLN A 214 5.09 -10.63 -29.90
C GLN A 214 6.07 -10.15 -28.83
N VAL A 215 6.47 -11.05 -27.94
CA VAL A 215 7.66 -10.90 -27.08
C VAL A 215 8.62 -12.03 -27.40
N ASP A 216 9.89 -11.74 -27.63
CA ASP A 216 10.91 -12.78 -27.81
C ASP A 216 12.29 -12.34 -27.27
N SER A 217 13.18 -13.31 -27.09
CA SER A 217 14.56 -13.10 -26.63
C SER A 217 15.29 -12.01 -27.42
N GLY A 218 15.15 -12.00 -28.75
CA GLY A 218 15.81 -11.06 -29.64
C GLY A 218 15.29 -9.62 -29.52
N GLY A 219 14.00 -9.44 -29.24
CA GLY A 219 13.42 -8.13 -28.94
C GLY A 219 13.80 -7.60 -27.56
N LEU A 220 13.68 -8.45 -26.53
CA LEU A 220 13.97 -8.10 -25.15
C LEU A 220 15.44 -7.70 -24.93
N LYS A 221 16.39 -8.40 -25.55
CA LYS A 221 17.82 -8.07 -25.48
C LYS A 221 18.20 -6.76 -26.18
N LYS A 222 17.31 -6.19 -27.00
CA LYS A 222 17.49 -4.88 -27.66
C LYS A 222 16.89 -3.72 -26.85
N LEU A 223 16.30 -3.98 -25.67
CA LEU A 223 15.79 -2.93 -24.79
C LEU A 223 16.95 -2.07 -24.24
N THR A 224 16.65 -0.80 -23.99
CA THR A 224 17.52 0.14 -23.28
C THR A 224 16.67 1.00 -22.35
N THR A 225 17.28 1.59 -21.34
CA THR A 225 16.58 2.40 -20.34
C THR A 225 15.90 3.62 -20.98
N GLU A 226 16.45 4.19 -22.06
CA GLU A 226 15.86 5.29 -22.84
C GLU A 226 14.61 4.82 -23.61
N LYS A 227 14.66 3.62 -24.21
CA LYS A 227 13.49 3.03 -24.89
C LYS A 227 12.37 2.76 -23.90
N MET A 228 12.69 2.20 -22.73
CA MET A 228 11.74 1.96 -21.65
C MET A 228 11.19 3.27 -21.07
N ALA A 229 12.04 4.29 -20.85
CA ALA A 229 11.62 5.63 -20.44
C ALA A 229 10.58 6.22 -21.40
N LYS A 230 10.89 6.19 -22.71
CA LYS A 230 10.00 6.70 -23.77
C LYS A 230 8.68 5.93 -23.82
N GLY A 231 8.72 4.61 -23.70
CA GLY A 231 7.53 3.75 -23.70
C GLY A 231 6.63 3.96 -22.47
N LEU A 232 7.24 4.17 -21.30
CA LEU A 232 6.60 4.46 -20.01
C LEU A 232 6.31 5.95 -19.77
N GLN A 233 6.61 6.84 -20.72
CA GLN A 233 6.43 8.30 -20.61
C GLN A 233 7.20 8.95 -19.44
N VAL A 234 8.35 8.38 -19.06
CA VAL A 234 9.16 8.87 -17.95
C VAL A 234 9.88 10.16 -18.32
N THR A 235 9.77 11.17 -17.46
CA THR A 235 10.48 12.46 -17.55
C THR A 235 10.90 12.91 -16.16
N VAL A 236 11.62 14.03 -16.04
CA VAL A 236 11.99 14.63 -14.74
C VAL A 236 10.75 14.97 -13.90
N ASP A 237 9.63 15.36 -14.54
CA ASP A 237 8.36 15.68 -13.89
C ASP A 237 7.40 14.48 -13.78
N ASN A 238 7.71 13.37 -14.46
CA ASN A 238 6.97 12.10 -14.41
C ASN A 238 7.91 10.91 -14.10
N PRO A 239 8.65 10.93 -12.98
CA PRO A 239 9.60 9.86 -12.66
C PRO A 239 8.86 8.57 -12.27
N ILE A 240 9.42 7.43 -12.64
CA ILE A 240 9.05 6.11 -12.11
C ILE A 240 10.21 5.54 -11.31
N ASP A 241 9.93 5.07 -10.10
CA ASP A 241 10.93 4.40 -9.26
C ASP A 241 11.32 3.08 -9.94
N GLY A 242 12.61 2.74 -10.02
CA GLY A 242 13.09 1.44 -10.56
C GLY A 242 12.98 1.24 -12.07
N LEU A 243 13.13 2.30 -12.86
CA LEU A 243 13.17 2.20 -14.33
C LEU A 243 14.30 1.29 -14.85
N GLU A 244 15.52 1.48 -14.33
CA GLU A 244 16.71 0.73 -14.73
C GLU A 244 16.52 -0.76 -14.46
N GLY A 245 16.19 -1.13 -13.22
CA GLY A 245 16.02 -2.53 -12.84
C GLY A 245 14.83 -3.23 -13.52
N ARG A 246 13.77 -2.52 -13.92
CA ARG A 246 12.75 -3.08 -14.83
C ARG A 246 13.29 -3.37 -16.22
N THR A 247 14.16 -2.50 -16.73
CA THR A 247 14.80 -2.70 -18.04
C THR A 247 15.72 -3.92 -17.99
N GLN A 248 16.58 -4.01 -16.98
CA GLN A 248 17.47 -5.16 -16.77
C GLN A 248 16.72 -6.46 -16.45
N LEU A 249 15.56 -6.39 -15.80
CA LEU A 249 14.67 -7.54 -15.61
C LEU A 249 14.17 -8.10 -16.95
N LEU A 250 13.70 -7.24 -17.85
CA LEU A 250 13.23 -7.66 -19.17
C LEU A 250 14.38 -8.13 -20.07
N ILE A 251 15.58 -7.56 -19.95
CA ILE A 251 16.77 -8.06 -20.66
C ILE A 251 17.13 -9.47 -20.18
N ARG A 252 17.15 -9.72 -18.85
CA ARG A 252 17.38 -11.07 -18.28
C ARG A 252 16.27 -12.07 -18.62
N LEU A 253 15.02 -11.63 -18.77
CA LEU A 253 13.97 -12.48 -19.35
C LEU A 253 14.36 -12.93 -20.76
N GLY A 254 14.99 -12.07 -21.56
CA GLY A 254 15.52 -12.44 -22.86
C GLY A 254 16.55 -13.60 -22.80
N ASP A 255 17.35 -13.70 -21.74
CA ASP A 255 18.22 -14.87 -21.52
C ASP A 255 17.45 -16.10 -21.06
N ALA A 256 16.51 -15.95 -20.11
CA ALA A 256 15.68 -17.06 -19.61
C ALA A 256 14.87 -17.74 -20.74
N LEU A 257 14.38 -16.95 -21.71
CA LEU A 257 13.67 -17.44 -22.89
C LEU A 257 14.51 -18.31 -23.84
N LEU A 258 15.84 -18.35 -23.69
CA LEU A 258 16.69 -19.27 -24.46
C LEU A 258 16.54 -20.73 -24.03
N ASN A 259 15.81 -21.03 -22.95
CA ASN A 259 15.40 -22.38 -22.62
C ASN A 259 14.32 -22.88 -23.59
N GLN A 260 14.74 -23.30 -24.79
CA GLN A 260 13.87 -23.73 -25.88
C GLN A 260 12.99 -24.94 -25.55
N HIS A 261 13.32 -25.72 -24.50
CA HIS A 261 12.47 -26.81 -24.02
C HIS A 261 11.14 -26.28 -23.46
N ILE A 262 11.13 -25.10 -22.82
CA ILE A 262 9.93 -24.44 -22.31
C ILE A 262 9.40 -23.38 -23.28
N PHE A 263 10.29 -22.59 -23.89
CA PHE A 263 9.93 -21.40 -24.66
C PHE A 263 10.04 -21.58 -26.19
N GLY A 264 10.19 -22.82 -26.65
CA GLY A 264 10.25 -23.20 -28.06
C GLY A 264 11.43 -22.60 -28.84
N PRO A 265 11.53 -22.89 -30.15
CA PRO A 265 12.65 -22.41 -30.98
C PRO A 265 12.63 -20.89 -31.17
N GLU A 266 11.46 -20.24 -31.13
CA GLU A 266 11.31 -18.79 -31.22
C GLU A 266 11.75 -18.04 -29.95
N ALA A 267 12.05 -18.75 -28.84
CA ALA A 267 12.45 -18.16 -27.56
C ALA A 267 11.46 -17.07 -27.10
N ARG A 268 10.17 -17.42 -26.99
CA ARG A 268 9.06 -16.51 -26.60
C ARG A 268 8.24 -17.07 -25.43
N PRO A 269 7.69 -16.21 -24.54
CA PRO A 269 6.84 -16.64 -23.43
C PRO A 269 5.70 -17.57 -23.84
N GLY A 270 5.00 -17.23 -24.93
CA GLY A 270 3.78 -17.91 -25.37
C GLY A 270 3.93 -19.39 -25.65
N ASN A 271 5.12 -19.82 -26.07
CA ASN A 271 5.43 -21.23 -26.35
C ASN A 271 5.41 -22.12 -25.10
N MET A 272 5.40 -21.55 -23.88
CA MET A 272 5.14 -22.34 -22.67
C MET A 272 3.80 -23.06 -22.73
N LEU A 273 2.83 -22.56 -23.51
CA LEU A 273 1.56 -23.23 -23.77
C LEU A 273 1.77 -24.59 -24.43
N ASP A 274 2.65 -24.68 -25.43
CA ASP A 274 2.93 -25.92 -26.16
C ASP A 274 3.70 -26.91 -25.29
N TYR A 275 4.63 -26.41 -24.46
CA TYR A 275 5.29 -27.20 -23.42
C TYR A 275 4.26 -27.78 -22.43
N LEU A 276 3.35 -26.96 -21.91
CA LEU A 276 2.32 -27.42 -20.96
C LEU A 276 1.35 -28.43 -21.59
N LEU A 277 0.95 -28.24 -22.84
CA LEU A 277 0.06 -29.14 -23.55
C LEU A 277 0.70 -30.48 -23.93
N SER A 278 2.03 -30.52 -24.11
CA SER A 278 2.79 -31.75 -24.36
C SER A 278 3.38 -32.39 -23.10
N HIS A 279 3.23 -31.74 -21.93
CA HIS A 279 3.82 -32.22 -20.69
C HIS A 279 3.20 -33.56 -20.24
N PRO A 280 3.99 -34.56 -19.77
CA PRO A 280 3.47 -35.89 -19.40
C PRO A 280 2.42 -35.91 -18.27
N SER A 281 2.28 -34.83 -17.50
CA SER A 281 1.24 -34.68 -16.47
C SER A 281 -0.07 -34.10 -17.00
N THR A 282 -0.14 -33.71 -18.26
CA THR A 282 -1.32 -33.05 -18.86
C THR A 282 -2.19 -34.12 -19.50
N GLU A 283 -3.41 -34.27 -19.00
CA GLU A 283 -4.35 -35.24 -19.55
C GLU A 283 -5.11 -34.62 -20.73
N VAL A 284 -5.10 -35.32 -21.87
CA VAL A 284 -5.84 -34.92 -23.07
C VAL A 284 -7.15 -35.71 -23.11
N ALA A 285 -8.20 -35.13 -22.53
CA ALA A 285 -9.57 -35.62 -22.61
C ALA A 285 -10.34 -34.87 -23.72
N ALA A 286 -11.60 -34.52 -23.48
CA ALA A 286 -12.36 -33.61 -24.36
C ALA A 286 -11.79 -32.17 -24.40
N VAL A 287 -11.02 -31.80 -23.37
CA VAL A 287 -10.21 -30.58 -23.27
C VAL A 287 -8.85 -30.93 -22.64
N PRO A 288 -7.79 -30.14 -22.84
CA PRO A 288 -6.52 -30.33 -22.13
C PRO A 288 -6.67 -30.00 -20.65
N ILE A 289 -6.28 -30.92 -19.77
CA ILE A 289 -6.32 -30.74 -18.31
C ILE A 289 -4.89 -30.64 -17.78
N VAL A 290 -4.49 -29.45 -17.37
CA VAL A 290 -3.15 -29.14 -16.89
C VAL A 290 -3.16 -29.01 -15.36
N PRO A 291 -2.36 -29.78 -14.61
CA PRO A 291 -2.19 -29.57 -13.18
C PRO A 291 -1.54 -28.22 -12.88
N LEU A 292 -2.09 -27.46 -11.94
CA LEU A 292 -1.51 -26.19 -11.49
C LEU A 292 -0.03 -26.35 -11.05
N PRO A 293 0.39 -27.40 -10.31
CA PRO A 293 1.80 -27.59 -9.98
C PRO A 293 2.73 -27.63 -11.21
N THR A 294 2.25 -28.11 -12.36
CA THR A 294 3.02 -28.15 -13.61
C THR A 294 3.23 -26.75 -14.18
N LEU A 295 2.19 -25.92 -14.25
CA LEU A 295 2.32 -24.50 -14.63
C LEU A 295 3.21 -23.74 -13.64
N TRP A 296 3.06 -24.02 -12.34
CA TRP A 296 3.87 -23.41 -11.29
C TRP A 296 5.36 -23.70 -11.47
N THR A 297 5.74 -24.98 -11.59
CA THR A 297 7.13 -25.41 -11.79
C THR A 297 7.69 -24.86 -13.10
N THR A 298 6.90 -24.86 -14.18
CA THR A 298 7.28 -24.24 -15.47
C THR A 298 7.69 -22.78 -15.30
N LEU A 299 6.94 -22.02 -14.49
CA LEU A 299 7.25 -20.60 -14.21
C LEU A 299 8.43 -20.44 -13.24
N MET A 300 8.54 -21.25 -12.19
CA MET A 300 9.64 -21.17 -11.22
C MET A 300 10.99 -21.51 -11.86
N ASP A 301 11.03 -22.56 -12.69
CA ASP A 301 12.26 -23.05 -13.32
C ASP A 301 12.59 -22.26 -14.58
N GLY A 302 11.60 -22.08 -15.48
CA GLY A 302 11.76 -21.35 -16.73
C GLY A 302 12.11 -19.87 -16.54
N LEU A 303 11.67 -19.25 -15.43
CA LEU A 303 12.01 -17.85 -15.11
C LEU A 303 13.12 -17.72 -14.06
N SER A 304 13.73 -18.81 -13.59
CA SER A 304 14.77 -18.77 -12.55
C SER A 304 15.89 -17.73 -12.81
N PRO A 305 16.39 -17.50 -14.04
CA PRO A 305 17.46 -16.53 -14.31
C PRO A 305 17.07 -15.05 -14.14
N ILE A 306 15.77 -14.71 -14.11
CA ILE A 306 15.32 -13.32 -14.01
C ILE A 306 15.34 -12.82 -12.55
N TRP A 307 15.35 -13.74 -11.59
CA TRP A 307 15.42 -13.45 -10.17
C TRP A 307 16.87 -13.17 -9.74
N PRO A 308 17.12 -12.47 -8.63
CA PRO A 308 18.46 -12.25 -8.12
C PRO A 308 18.95 -13.51 -7.41
N THR A 309 20.18 -13.89 -7.69
CA THR A 309 20.86 -14.97 -6.98
C THR A 309 21.18 -14.60 -5.53
N THR A 310 21.28 -13.31 -5.20
CA THR A 310 21.70 -12.78 -3.89
C THR A 310 20.64 -12.85 -2.78
N ARG A 311 19.49 -13.46 -3.05
CA ARG A 311 18.44 -13.74 -2.06
C ARG A 311 18.73 -15.01 -1.25
N THR A 312 17.83 -15.36 -0.33
CA THR A 312 17.89 -16.61 0.43
C THR A 312 18.09 -17.83 -0.49
N GLN A 313 19.10 -18.63 -0.16
CA GLN A 313 19.47 -19.85 -0.87
C GLN A 313 19.48 -21.04 0.08
N ILE A 314 19.38 -22.24 -0.48
CA ILE A 314 19.81 -23.49 0.18
C ILE A 314 20.76 -24.19 -0.78
N ASP A 315 21.93 -24.62 -0.28
CA ASP A 315 22.94 -25.36 -1.04
C ASP A 315 23.32 -24.70 -2.39
N GLY A 316 23.38 -23.36 -2.40
CA GLY A 316 23.69 -22.56 -3.60
C GLY A 316 22.50 -22.31 -4.53
N ILE A 317 21.33 -22.91 -4.28
CA ILE A 317 20.11 -22.77 -5.08
C ILE A 317 19.29 -21.56 -4.59
N PRO A 318 19.10 -20.51 -5.40
CA PRO A 318 18.23 -19.39 -5.04
C PRO A 318 16.78 -19.83 -4.93
N LEU A 319 16.11 -19.46 -3.84
CA LEU A 319 14.70 -19.77 -3.63
C LEU A 319 13.77 -18.73 -4.28
N GLY A 320 14.23 -17.50 -4.50
CA GLY A 320 13.44 -16.41 -5.07
C GLY A 320 12.81 -15.53 -3.98
N ASP A 321 11.49 -15.39 -3.96
CA ASP A 321 10.75 -14.64 -2.92
C ASP A 321 10.36 -15.57 -1.75
N ALA A 322 11.37 -15.97 -0.98
CA ALA A 322 11.29 -16.76 0.25
C ALA A 322 12.34 -16.27 1.24
N TRP A 323 11.98 -16.16 2.52
CA TRP A 323 12.78 -15.44 3.51
C TRP A 323 12.75 -16.13 4.87
N PRO A 324 13.85 -16.10 5.66
CA PRO A 324 13.83 -16.50 7.07
C PRO A 324 12.83 -15.66 7.85
N CYS A 325 12.11 -16.28 8.77
CA CYS A 325 11.20 -15.61 9.69
C CYS A 325 11.50 -16.07 11.12
N SER A 326 11.81 -15.18 12.05
CA SER A 326 12.20 -15.61 13.40
C SER A 326 11.00 -16.06 14.28
N SER A 327 9.77 -15.87 13.77
CA SER A 327 8.56 -16.53 14.26
C SER A 327 8.37 -17.97 13.76
N MET A 328 9.20 -18.51 12.87
CA MET A 328 9.17 -19.93 12.53
C MET A 328 9.97 -20.79 13.54
N PRO A 329 9.79 -22.12 13.55
CA PRO A 329 10.76 -23.03 14.17
C PRO A 329 12.14 -22.85 13.52
N SER A 330 13.21 -23.11 14.27
CA SER A 330 14.58 -23.11 13.76
C SER A 330 15.31 -24.30 14.35
N HIS A 331 15.81 -25.19 13.50
CA HIS A 331 16.56 -26.37 13.90
C HIS A 331 17.96 -26.35 13.27
N PRO A 332 19.06 -26.60 14.02
CA PRO A 332 20.42 -26.49 13.48
C PRO A 332 20.70 -27.37 12.25
N THR A 333 20.05 -28.53 12.14
CA THR A 333 20.19 -29.46 11.00
C THR A 333 19.13 -29.26 9.91
N HIS A 334 18.11 -28.44 10.15
CA HIS A 334 17.02 -28.17 9.19
C HIS A 334 16.80 -26.65 9.08
N PRO A 335 17.79 -25.88 8.60
CA PRO A 335 17.69 -24.42 8.50
C PRO A 335 16.52 -23.97 7.61
N TRP A 336 16.11 -24.80 6.65
CA TRP A 336 14.94 -24.58 5.79
C TRP A 336 13.63 -24.40 6.57
N GLU A 337 13.53 -24.92 7.80
CA GLU A 337 12.33 -24.76 8.63
C GLU A 337 12.06 -23.31 9.04
N ASN A 338 13.08 -22.46 9.12
CA ASN A 338 12.87 -21.07 9.47
C ASN A 338 12.35 -20.22 8.29
N ILE A 339 12.29 -20.77 7.08
CA ILE A 339 11.97 -20.04 5.85
C ILE A 339 10.46 -20.08 5.56
N VAL A 340 9.93 -18.92 5.13
CA VAL A 340 8.58 -18.78 4.58
C VAL A 340 8.68 -18.34 3.10
N PRO A 341 8.26 -19.17 2.14
CA PRO A 341 8.13 -18.79 0.74
C PRO A 341 6.80 -18.07 0.48
N PHE A 342 6.85 -17.07 -0.40
CA PHE A 342 5.67 -16.31 -0.85
C PHE A 342 5.49 -16.37 -2.36
N HIS A 343 6.61 -16.26 -3.11
CA HIS A 343 6.63 -16.28 -4.57
C HIS A 343 5.56 -15.38 -5.20
N LYS A 344 5.33 -14.19 -4.61
CA LYS A 344 4.12 -13.38 -4.87
C LYS A 344 3.98 -12.97 -6.33
N LEU A 345 5.09 -12.70 -7.01
CA LEU A 345 5.07 -12.32 -8.42
C LEU A 345 4.82 -13.54 -9.32
N THR A 346 5.32 -14.74 -8.97
CA THR A 346 4.99 -16.00 -9.66
C THR A 346 3.52 -16.39 -9.46
N GLN A 347 2.95 -16.19 -8.26
CA GLN A 347 1.50 -16.37 -8.04
C GLN A 347 0.68 -15.40 -8.88
N TRP A 348 1.03 -14.12 -8.89
CA TRP A 348 0.37 -13.12 -9.76
C TRP A 348 0.48 -13.50 -11.24
N MET A 349 1.64 -13.99 -11.66
CA MET A 349 1.87 -14.50 -13.02
C MET A 349 0.93 -15.67 -13.33
N THR A 350 0.87 -16.65 -12.44
CA THR A 350 0.03 -17.85 -12.58
C THR A 350 -1.45 -17.47 -12.73
N TYR A 351 -2.00 -16.68 -11.80
CA TYR A 351 -3.36 -16.13 -11.90
C TYR A 351 -3.60 -15.39 -13.23
N SER A 352 -2.61 -14.64 -13.72
CA SER A 352 -2.75 -13.85 -14.95
C SER A 352 -2.71 -14.71 -16.22
N LEU A 353 -1.82 -15.69 -16.30
CA LEU A 353 -1.58 -16.52 -17.48
C LEU A 353 -2.62 -17.62 -17.67
N MET A 354 -3.23 -18.12 -16.59
CA MET A 354 -4.34 -19.09 -16.68
C MET A 354 -5.53 -18.53 -17.47
N VAL A 355 -5.84 -17.23 -17.34
CA VAL A 355 -7.04 -16.62 -17.96
C VAL A 355 -7.06 -16.72 -19.49
N PRO A 356 -6.03 -16.31 -20.27
CA PRO A 356 -6.03 -16.52 -21.72
C PRO A 356 -6.04 -18.00 -22.10
N MET A 357 -5.30 -18.86 -21.38
CA MET A 357 -5.27 -20.30 -21.64
C MET A 357 -6.65 -20.96 -21.48
N GLN A 358 -7.40 -20.58 -20.44
CA GLN A 358 -8.77 -21.03 -20.19
C GLN A 358 -9.77 -20.46 -21.21
N LYS A 359 -9.66 -19.17 -21.55
CA LYS A 359 -10.63 -18.48 -22.43
C LYS A 359 -10.51 -18.80 -23.91
N LEU A 360 -9.30 -19.14 -24.40
CA LEU A 360 -9.02 -19.23 -25.84
C LEU A 360 -8.52 -20.62 -26.24
N ALA A 361 -7.55 -21.18 -25.51
CA ALA A 361 -7.03 -22.52 -25.74
C ALA A 361 -7.87 -23.65 -25.06
N ASN A 362 -8.97 -23.29 -24.39
CA ASN A 362 -9.84 -24.20 -23.64
C ASN A 362 -9.12 -25.08 -22.60
N VAL A 363 -7.96 -24.63 -22.09
CA VAL A 363 -7.20 -25.35 -21.06
C VAL A 363 -7.99 -25.35 -19.75
N HIS A 364 -8.22 -26.53 -19.19
CA HIS A 364 -8.73 -26.67 -17.83
C HIS A 364 -7.56 -26.82 -16.84
N PHE A 365 -7.65 -26.17 -15.68
CA PHE A 365 -6.65 -26.28 -14.62
C PHE A 365 -7.23 -26.98 -13.39
N VAL A 366 -6.58 -28.06 -12.95
CA VAL A 366 -6.87 -28.73 -11.67
C VAL A 366 -5.85 -28.31 -10.61
N GLY A 367 -6.21 -28.38 -9.33
CA GLY A 367 -5.34 -27.95 -8.23
C GLY A 367 -5.31 -26.43 -8.00
N THR A 368 -6.27 -25.67 -8.55
CA THR A 368 -6.27 -24.19 -8.48
C THR A 368 -6.44 -23.65 -7.06
N GLU A 369 -7.01 -24.44 -6.15
CA GLU A 369 -7.10 -24.18 -4.72
C GLU A 369 -5.73 -24.14 -4.02
N LEU A 370 -4.67 -24.64 -4.64
CA LEU A 370 -3.30 -24.49 -4.15
C LEU A 370 -2.79 -23.05 -4.25
N LEU A 371 -3.35 -22.22 -5.15
CA LEU A 371 -3.03 -20.79 -5.18
C LEU A 371 -3.45 -20.12 -3.88
N THR A 372 -2.65 -19.16 -3.42
CA THR A 372 -2.85 -18.49 -2.13
C THR A 372 -3.29 -17.04 -2.30
N GLY A 373 -3.65 -16.42 -1.17
CA GLY A 373 -3.82 -14.98 -1.10
C GLY A 373 -2.50 -14.29 -1.39
N LEU A 374 -2.52 -13.14 -2.07
CA LEU A 374 -1.31 -12.42 -2.45
C LEU A 374 -0.80 -11.57 -1.28
N PRO A 375 0.39 -11.85 -0.72
CA PRO A 375 0.93 -11.10 0.41
C PRO A 375 1.62 -9.83 -0.09
N GLU A 376 0.80 -8.88 -0.53
CA GLU A 376 1.19 -7.53 -0.92
C GLU A 376 0.49 -6.48 -0.03
N TYR A 377 0.96 -5.24 -0.13
CA TYR A 377 0.69 -4.20 0.86
C TYR A 377 -0.76 -3.73 0.94
N ARG A 378 -1.62 -3.97 -0.08
CA ARG A 378 -3.05 -3.62 -0.02
C ARG A 378 -3.81 -4.66 0.80
N ASN A 379 -3.62 -5.94 0.48
CA ASN A 379 -4.20 -7.04 1.25
C ASN A 379 -3.69 -7.07 2.70
N GLY A 380 -2.38 -6.97 2.92
CA GLY A 380 -1.82 -6.91 4.28
C GLY A 380 -2.18 -5.62 5.00
N GLY A 381 -2.27 -4.52 4.25
CA GLY A 381 -2.66 -3.19 4.77
C GLY A 381 -4.09 -3.16 5.25
N LEU A 382 -5.00 -3.82 4.54
CA LEU A 382 -6.39 -4.00 4.97
C LEU A 382 -6.48 -4.59 6.38
N LEU A 383 -5.69 -5.65 6.67
CA LEU A 383 -5.71 -6.32 7.97
C LEU A 383 -5.22 -5.41 9.11
N VAL A 384 -4.34 -4.45 8.81
CA VAL A 384 -3.83 -3.48 9.78
C VAL A 384 -4.79 -2.30 9.94
N ASP A 385 -5.30 -1.74 8.84
CA ASP A 385 -6.23 -0.60 8.87
C ASP A 385 -7.63 -0.97 9.43
N THR A 386 -8.05 -2.25 9.39
CA THR A 386 -9.25 -2.73 10.12
C THR A 386 -8.98 -3.09 11.58
N GLY A 387 -7.73 -3.00 12.04
CA GLY A 387 -7.32 -3.29 13.42
C GLY A 387 -7.15 -4.76 13.79
N LEU A 388 -7.30 -5.71 12.84
CA LEU A 388 -7.04 -7.13 13.08
C LEU A 388 -5.56 -7.40 13.40
N LEU A 389 -4.65 -6.68 12.74
CA LEU A 389 -3.22 -6.70 13.00
C LEU A 389 -2.76 -5.35 13.55
N THR A 390 -2.03 -5.35 14.65
CA THR A 390 -1.35 -4.16 15.19
C THR A 390 0.14 -4.42 15.29
N LEU A 391 0.96 -3.60 14.63
CA LEU A 391 2.42 -3.63 14.75
C LEU A 391 2.81 -3.23 16.19
N LYS A 392 3.72 -3.98 16.83
CA LYS A 392 4.12 -3.71 18.20
C LYS A 392 4.87 -2.37 18.34
N PRO A 393 4.82 -1.71 19.52
CA PRO A 393 5.36 -0.36 19.69
C PRO A 393 6.85 -0.22 19.34
N GLU A 394 7.66 -1.22 19.64
CA GLU A 394 9.10 -1.26 19.36
C GLU A 394 9.40 -1.27 17.85
N ASP A 395 8.71 -2.09 17.07
CA ASP A 395 8.86 -2.13 15.62
C ASP A 395 8.21 -0.91 14.96
N ALA A 396 7.06 -0.45 15.46
CA ALA A 396 6.44 0.77 14.99
C ALA A 396 7.40 1.97 15.13
N LYS A 397 8.06 2.10 16.28
CA LYS A 397 9.11 3.12 16.48
C LYS A 397 10.27 2.93 15.49
N ARG A 398 10.82 1.72 15.38
CA ARG A 398 11.95 1.38 14.48
C ARG A 398 11.66 1.72 13.02
N GLY A 399 10.47 1.38 12.53
CA GLY A 399 10.04 1.69 11.17
C GLY A 399 9.79 3.19 10.94
N LEU A 400 9.33 3.93 11.94
CA LEU A 400 9.16 5.39 11.84
C LEU A 400 10.51 6.12 11.83
N GLU A 401 11.51 5.65 12.60
CA GLU A 401 12.89 6.14 12.54
C GLU A 401 13.50 5.88 11.14
N GLN A 402 13.31 4.68 10.59
CA GLN A 402 13.73 4.35 9.22
C GLN A 402 13.02 5.21 8.16
N TYR A 403 11.73 5.53 8.33
CA TYR A 403 11.02 6.47 7.45
C TYR A 403 11.67 7.86 7.48
N GLN A 404 11.96 8.38 8.68
CA GLN A 404 12.61 9.70 8.84
C GLN A 404 13.98 9.73 8.16
N MET A 405 14.78 8.66 8.30
CA MET A 405 16.07 8.51 7.60
C MET A 405 15.95 8.35 6.08
N ASN A 406 14.84 7.83 5.56
CA ASN A 406 14.59 7.81 4.12
C ASN A 406 14.12 9.18 3.61
N ALA A 407 13.28 9.89 4.37
CA ALA A 407 12.71 11.19 4.01
C ALA A 407 13.74 12.33 3.90
N THR A 408 14.94 12.19 4.47
CA THR A 408 16.05 13.15 4.28
C THR A 408 16.76 13.00 2.94
N ARG A 409 16.55 11.90 2.19
CA ARG A 409 17.21 11.66 0.91
C ARG A 409 16.60 12.50 -0.19
N GLN A 410 17.44 13.02 -1.08
CA GLN A 410 17.02 13.84 -2.21
C GLN A 410 15.98 13.09 -3.07
N GLY A 411 14.79 13.69 -3.23
CA GLY A 411 13.70 13.16 -4.06
C GLY A 411 12.68 12.27 -3.34
N GLN A 412 12.96 11.79 -2.13
CA GLN A 412 12.01 11.03 -1.32
C GLN A 412 10.87 11.92 -0.79
N PRO A 413 9.65 11.38 -0.59
CA PRO A 413 8.56 12.11 0.03
C PRO A 413 8.75 12.21 1.56
N SER A 414 8.22 13.28 2.15
CA SER A 414 8.28 13.56 3.60
C SER A 414 6.89 13.85 4.20
N VAL A 415 5.81 13.50 3.48
CA VAL A 415 4.46 14.04 3.72
C VAL A 415 3.62 13.23 4.70
N GLU A 416 3.87 11.92 4.84
CA GLU A 416 3.02 11.03 5.64
C GLU A 416 3.88 9.94 6.29
N VAL A 417 3.97 9.98 7.62
CA VAL A 417 4.93 9.19 8.39
C VAL A 417 4.28 7.86 8.80
N VAL A 418 4.64 6.80 8.09
CA VAL A 418 4.25 5.41 8.38
C VAL A 418 5.50 4.54 8.58
N PRO A 419 5.44 3.44 9.36
CA PRO A 419 6.56 2.52 9.52
C PRO A 419 7.08 2.02 8.16
N LEU A 420 8.39 2.15 7.94
CA LEU A 420 9.09 1.78 6.72
C LEU A 420 10.11 0.68 7.00
N PHE A 421 10.07 -0.42 6.26
CA PHE A 421 10.99 -1.55 6.39
C PHE A 421 11.46 -2.04 5.01
N THR A 422 12.57 -2.76 4.93
CA THR A 422 12.99 -3.44 3.69
C THR A 422 12.15 -4.71 3.46
N ALA A 423 12.14 -5.23 2.23
CA ALA A 423 11.30 -6.39 1.87
C ALA A 423 11.71 -7.70 2.57
N ASP A 424 12.95 -7.76 3.05
CA ASP A 424 13.60 -8.85 3.79
C ASP A 424 13.57 -8.67 5.32
N ASP A 425 13.03 -7.56 5.83
CA ASP A 425 12.86 -7.34 7.27
C ASP A 425 11.85 -8.35 7.86
N ASP A 426 12.17 -8.93 9.01
CA ASP A 426 11.35 -9.96 9.66
C ASP A 426 9.94 -9.47 10.01
N VAL A 427 9.73 -8.16 10.20
CA VAL A 427 8.39 -7.54 10.28
C VAL A 427 7.60 -7.77 8.99
N ILE A 428 8.22 -7.54 7.83
CA ILE A 428 7.57 -7.71 6.53
C ILE A 428 7.36 -9.20 6.23
N VAL A 429 8.30 -10.07 6.60
CA VAL A 429 8.15 -11.52 6.44
C VAL A 429 7.00 -12.05 7.31
N GLU A 430 6.93 -11.70 8.60
CA GLU A 430 5.83 -12.08 9.48
C GLU A 430 4.49 -11.53 8.98
N TRP A 431 4.42 -10.25 8.60
CA TRP A 431 3.21 -9.62 8.05
C TRP A 431 2.71 -10.31 6.77
N ARG A 432 3.63 -10.68 5.87
CA ARG A 432 3.29 -11.36 4.61
C ARG A 432 2.77 -12.78 4.87
N ALA A 433 3.36 -13.52 5.81
CA ALA A 433 2.87 -14.83 6.22
C ALA A 433 1.47 -14.78 6.86
N LEU A 434 1.24 -13.79 7.73
CA LEU A 434 -0.09 -13.51 8.29
C LEU A 434 -1.09 -13.16 7.19
N THR A 435 -0.68 -12.35 6.21
CA THR A 435 -1.55 -11.97 5.09
C THR A 435 -2.01 -13.19 4.28
N VAL A 436 -1.12 -14.15 3.96
CA VAL A 436 -1.52 -15.41 3.31
C VAL A 436 -2.57 -16.15 4.15
N GLY A 437 -2.28 -16.37 5.44
CA GLY A 437 -3.13 -17.17 6.32
C GLY A 437 -4.51 -16.54 6.62
N PHE A 438 -4.56 -15.22 6.81
CA PHE A 438 -5.84 -14.52 7.05
C PHE A 438 -6.68 -14.37 5.79
N LEU A 439 -6.09 -14.30 4.59
CA LEU A 439 -6.86 -14.28 3.35
C LEU A 439 -7.59 -15.62 3.11
N ASP A 440 -6.97 -16.77 3.43
CA ASP A 440 -7.66 -18.05 3.39
C ASP A 440 -8.84 -18.08 4.39
N MET A 441 -8.63 -17.62 5.63
CA MET A 441 -9.73 -17.53 6.63
C MET A 441 -10.84 -16.57 6.21
N LEU A 442 -10.50 -15.41 5.64
CA LEU A 442 -11.48 -14.44 5.16
C LEU A 442 -12.31 -15.00 4.01
N LEU A 443 -11.75 -15.87 3.16
CA LEU A 443 -12.51 -16.46 2.06
C LEU A 443 -13.68 -17.32 2.54
N ASP A 444 -13.49 -18.13 3.58
CA ASP A 444 -14.57 -18.94 4.14
C ASP A 444 -15.62 -18.08 4.86
N GLU A 445 -15.20 -17.07 5.64
CA GLU A 445 -16.10 -16.15 6.33
C GLU A 445 -16.92 -15.29 5.35
N VAL A 446 -16.27 -14.72 4.32
CA VAL A 446 -16.94 -13.96 3.26
C VAL A 446 -17.95 -14.84 2.51
N ASN A 447 -17.59 -16.07 2.15
CA ASN A 447 -18.54 -17.00 1.52
C ASN A 447 -19.74 -17.29 2.43
N MET A 448 -19.53 -17.48 3.74
CA MET A 448 -20.61 -17.68 4.71
C MET A 448 -21.53 -16.46 4.81
N LEU A 449 -20.97 -15.24 4.92
CA LEU A 449 -21.71 -13.97 5.03
C LEU A 449 -22.42 -13.54 3.73
N LEU A 450 -21.95 -14.04 2.58
CA LEU A 450 -22.65 -13.93 1.29
C LEU A 450 -23.69 -15.05 1.07
N GLY A 451 -23.70 -16.09 1.92
CA GLY A 451 -24.61 -17.24 1.79
C GLY A 451 -24.22 -18.24 0.69
N LEU A 452 -22.99 -18.16 0.18
CA LEU A 452 -22.49 -18.92 -0.97
C LEU A 452 -22.00 -20.32 -0.57
N ARG A 453 -22.36 -21.34 -1.37
CA ARG A 453 -22.12 -22.76 -1.06
C ARG A 453 -21.82 -23.56 -2.33
N GLY A 454 -21.12 -24.69 -2.17
CA GLY A 454 -20.78 -25.60 -3.27
C GLY A 454 -20.00 -24.88 -4.38
N THR A 455 -20.38 -25.14 -5.63
CA THR A 455 -19.83 -24.50 -6.84
C THR A 455 -20.13 -23.00 -6.94
N GLY A 456 -21.07 -22.47 -6.12
CA GLY A 456 -21.36 -21.04 -6.05
C GLY A 456 -20.46 -20.25 -5.10
N LYS A 457 -19.51 -20.89 -4.39
CA LYS A 457 -18.51 -20.19 -3.57
C LYS A 457 -17.64 -19.28 -4.45
N LEU A 458 -17.29 -18.10 -3.92
CA LEU A 458 -16.16 -17.33 -4.43
C LEU A 458 -14.87 -18.14 -4.28
N SER A 459 -14.06 -18.14 -5.34
CA SER A 459 -12.65 -18.49 -5.27
C SER A 459 -11.83 -17.39 -4.60
N LEU A 460 -10.63 -17.74 -4.14
CA LEU A 460 -9.69 -16.78 -3.55
C LEU A 460 -9.37 -15.63 -4.53
N ALA A 461 -9.17 -15.96 -5.81
CA ALA A 461 -9.00 -14.97 -6.89
C ALA A 461 -10.17 -13.98 -7.00
N GLN A 462 -11.42 -14.43 -6.83
CA GLN A 462 -12.57 -13.52 -6.91
C GLN A 462 -12.70 -12.63 -5.67
N MET A 463 -12.41 -13.15 -4.47
CA MET A 463 -12.37 -12.34 -3.25
C MET A 463 -11.23 -11.31 -3.29
N LEU A 464 -10.08 -11.64 -3.88
CA LEU A 464 -9.00 -10.68 -4.09
C LEU A 464 -9.48 -9.52 -4.98
N GLU A 465 -10.02 -9.81 -6.17
CA GLU A 465 -10.44 -8.79 -7.16
C GLU A 465 -11.53 -7.86 -6.63
N ALA A 466 -12.67 -8.42 -6.19
CA ALA A 466 -13.84 -7.64 -5.78
C ALA A 466 -13.80 -7.19 -4.31
N GLY A 467 -12.97 -7.83 -3.49
CA GLY A 467 -12.92 -7.64 -2.04
C GLY A 467 -11.60 -7.03 -1.57
N THR A 468 -10.66 -7.86 -1.14
CA THR A 468 -9.56 -7.43 -0.25
C THR A 468 -8.56 -6.48 -0.92
N TRP A 469 -8.20 -6.70 -2.19
CA TRP A 469 -7.22 -5.85 -2.89
C TRP A 469 -7.80 -4.48 -3.26
N LYS A 470 -9.13 -4.43 -3.47
CA LYS A 470 -9.89 -3.19 -3.66
C LYS A 470 -10.07 -2.47 -2.33
N GLY A 471 -10.58 -3.15 -1.31
CA GLY A 471 -10.82 -2.61 0.03
C GLY A 471 -9.56 -2.11 0.72
N GLY A 472 -8.43 -2.80 0.57
CA GLY A 472 -7.13 -2.33 1.04
C GLY A 472 -6.68 -1.00 0.42
N ARG A 473 -7.12 -0.68 -0.81
CA ARG A 473 -6.91 0.66 -1.40
C ARG A 473 -7.89 1.68 -0.89
N GLU A 474 -9.17 1.32 -0.80
CA GLU A 474 -10.21 2.26 -0.36
C GLU A 474 -9.98 2.69 1.09
N ILE A 475 -9.63 1.77 2.00
CA ILE A 475 -9.31 2.12 3.39
C ILE A 475 -8.01 2.93 3.49
N ALA A 476 -6.98 2.60 2.71
CA ALA A 476 -5.75 3.39 2.66
C ALA A 476 -5.98 4.82 2.13
N GLU A 477 -6.84 5.01 1.12
CA GLU A 477 -7.21 6.33 0.61
C GLU A 477 -8.03 7.15 1.61
N VAL A 478 -8.87 6.52 2.43
CA VAL A 478 -9.63 7.18 3.50
C VAL A 478 -8.75 7.52 4.70
N SER A 479 -7.91 6.59 5.14
CA SER A 479 -7.04 6.75 6.31
C SER A 479 -5.86 7.68 6.05
N ARG A 480 -5.33 7.70 4.81
CA ARG A 480 -4.10 8.41 4.40
C ARG A 480 -4.33 9.18 3.10
N PRO A 481 -5.19 10.22 3.09
CA PRO A 481 -5.66 10.86 1.85
C PRO A 481 -4.58 11.59 1.07
N ASN A 482 -3.42 11.89 1.68
CA ASN A 482 -2.31 12.60 1.03
C ASN A 482 -1.48 11.66 0.15
N THR A 483 -1.11 10.48 0.66
CA THR A 483 -0.29 9.49 -0.07
C THR A 483 -1.10 8.36 -0.70
N LYS A 484 -2.23 7.98 -0.07
CA LYS A 484 -3.03 6.78 -0.36
C LYS A 484 -2.21 5.50 -0.25
N GLU A 485 -1.27 5.49 0.71
CA GLU A 485 -0.32 4.42 0.93
C GLU A 485 -0.78 3.47 2.06
N PRO A 486 -0.29 2.22 2.06
CA PRO A 486 -0.57 1.25 3.11
C PRO A 486 -0.12 1.74 4.50
N PRO A 487 -0.67 1.17 5.59
CA PRO A 487 -0.27 1.46 6.96
C PRO A 487 1.19 1.12 7.29
N ILE A 488 1.82 0.24 6.52
CA ILE A 488 3.22 -0.13 6.61
C ILE A 488 3.80 -0.06 5.19
N MET A 489 4.89 0.68 5.03
CA MET A 489 5.57 0.85 3.76
C MET A 489 6.75 -0.11 3.63
N ILE A 490 6.92 -0.62 2.41
CA ILE A 490 8.08 -1.43 2.03
C ILE A 490 9.01 -0.55 1.21
N LEU A 491 10.25 -0.41 1.65
CA LEU A 491 11.32 0.23 0.91
C LEU A 491 11.63 -0.63 -0.32
N SER A 492 11.17 -0.19 -1.48
CA SER A 492 11.44 -0.80 -2.78
C SER A 492 12.20 0.20 -3.64
N ASP A 493 13.23 -0.29 -4.34
CA ASP A 493 13.94 0.46 -5.38
C ASP A 493 13.15 0.55 -6.70
N GLY A 494 11.85 0.21 -6.68
CA GLY A 494 10.98 0.09 -7.84
C GLY A 494 11.22 -1.17 -8.67
N THR A 495 12.11 -2.05 -8.23
CA THR A 495 12.07 -3.46 -8.59
C THR A 495 11.46 -4.25 -7.43
N ALA A 496 10.74 -5.33 -7.75
CA ALA A 496 10.35 -6.33 -6.75
C ALA A 496 11.52 -7.29 -6.46
N ILE A 497 12.75 -6.89 -6.80
CA ILE A 497 13.83 -7.78 -7.24
C ILE A 497 15.16 -7.47 -6.54
N ASN A 498 15.62 -6.23 -6.38
CA ASN A 498 16.91 -5.93 -5.73
C ASN A 498 16.76 -5.34 -4.31
N SER A 499 17.54 -5.91 -3.38
CA SER A 499 18.02 -5.23 -2.16
C SER A 499 19.39 -4.56 -2.38
N GLU A 500 20.01 -4.79 -3.54
CA GLU A 500 21.38 -4.36 -3.87
C GLU A 500 21.42 -3.05 -4.68
N THR A 501 21.15 -1.92 -4.01
CA THR A 501 21.74 -0.62 -4.36
C THR A 501 22.02 0.24 -3.10
N TRP A 502 22.66 -0.37 -2.09
CA TRP A 502 23.15 0.35 -0.91
C TRP A 502 24.63 0.77 -0.98
N ASN A 503 25.37 0.30 -1.99
CA ASN A 503 26.71 0.76 -2.34
C ASN A 503 26.59 1.56 -3.64
N LEU A 504 26.96 2.84 -3.71
CA LEU A 504 28.38 3.18 -3.84
C LEU A 504 28.81 4.60 -3.34
N ARG A 505 27.91 5.45 -2.82
CA ARG A 505 28.16 6.93 -2.90
C ARG A 505 28.04 7.85 -1.68
N PHE A 506 27.78 7.38 -0.46
CA PHE A 506 27.71 8.31 0.70
C PHE A 506 28.84 8.18 1.74
N ALA A 507 29.47 7.02 1.91
CA ALA A 507 30.57 6.85 2.86
C ALA A 507 31.95 7.15 2.23
N VAL A 508 32.29 6.45 1.14
CA VAL A 508 33.65 6.45 0.59
C VAL A 508 34.03 7.78 -0.06
N GLU A 509 33.15 8.42 -0.86
CA GLU A 509 33.48 9.69 -1.53
C GLU A 509 33.48 10.91 -0.59
N LEU A 510 32.74 10.90 0.54
CA LEU A 510 32.72 12.05 1.47
C LEU A 510 33.89 12.05 2.46
N GLU A 511 34.32 10.89 2.96
CA GLU A 511 35.50 10.83 3.83
C GLU A 511 36.81 10.91 3.02
N ALA A 512 36.92 10.23 1.87
CA ALA A 512 38.17 10.20 1.11
C ALA A 512 38.56 11.54 0.47
N LEU A 513 37.60 12.34 -0.01
CA LEU A 513 37.88 13.64 -0.64
C LEU A 513 37.94 14.82 0.34
N THR A 514 37.45 14.64 1.58
CA THR A 514 37.51 15.70 2.61
C THR A 514 38.70 15.52 3.57
N ALA A 515 39.19 14.28 3.77
CA ALA A 515 40.36 14.00 4.60
C ALA A 515 41.70 14.09 3.83
N ALA A 516 41.68 13.97 2.50
CA ALA A 516 42.88 14.09 1.66
C ALA A 516 43.28 15.55 1.39
N THR A 517 43.81 16.19 2.44
CA THR A 517 44.84 17.25 2.35
C THR A 517 44.53 18.44 1.45
N ALA A 518 43.72 19.36 1.98
CA ALA A 518 43.99 20.78 1.79
C ALA A 518 45.25 21.20 2.57
N SER A 519 46.45 20.89 2.06
CA SER A 519 47.71 21.53 2.51
C SER A 519 48.92 21.31 1.59
N HIS A 520 49.42 22.43 1.05
CA HIS A 520 50.79 22.71 0.57
C HIS A 520 51.20 22.30 -0.86
N GLN A 521 51.87 23.28 -1.49
CA GLN A 521 52.54 23.23 -2.79
C GLN A 521 53.98 22.69 -2.67
N PRO A 522 54.65 22.31 -3.78
CA PRO A 522 55.93 21.62 -3.73
C PRO A 522 57.15 22.56 -3.73
N GLU A 523 58.24 22.09 -3.13
CA GLU A 523 59.60 22.58 -3.38
C GLU A 523 60.55 21.40 -3.72
N GLU A 524 61.78 21.71 -4.12
CA GLU A 524 62.56 20.92 -5.07
C GLU A 524 63.43 19.75 -4.54
N HIS A 525 63.69 18.82 -5.47
CA HIS A 525 64.95 18.10 -5.74
C HIS A 525 65.63 17.10 -4.77
N ASP A 526 65.98 15.97 -5.42
CA ASP A 526 67.16 15.11 -5.25
C ASP A 526 67.24 13.95 -4.23
N LYS A 527 66.92 12.76 -4.77
CA LYS A 527 67.81 11.57 -4.89
C LYS A 527 68.41 10.89 -3.63
N ARG A 528 67.96 9.63 -3.47
CA ARG A 528 68.69 8.35 -3.21
C ARG A 528 68.55 7.66 -1.84
N ARG A 529 68.08 6.41 -1.97
CA ARG A 529 68.37 5.16 -1.21
C ARG A 529 67.59 4.86 0.09
N ALA A 530 67.18 3.58 0.13
CA ALA A 530 66.75 2.74 1.25
C ALA A 530 65.44 3.18 1.96
N SER A 531 64.37 2.38 1.96
CA SER A 531 64.35 0.94 2.28
C SER A 531 63.05 0.28 1.80
N ALA A 532 63.11 -1.03 1.50
CA ALA A 532 61.93 -1.84 1.26
C ALA A 532 61.59 -2.61 2.56
N SER A 533 60.47 -2.28 3.21
CA SER A 533 59.89 -3.05 4.32
C SER A 533 58.52 -2.50 4.76
N ALA A 534 57.48 -2.63 3.91
CA ALA A 534 56.08 -2.38 4.29
C ALA A 534 55.11 -3.07 3.30
N ALA A 535 55.38 -4.34 2.99
CA ALA A 535 54.57 -5.18 2.10
C ALA A 535 54.49 -6.62 2.62
N ALA A 536 54.27 -6.75 3.94
CA ALA A 536 53.90 -7.95 4.65
C ALA A 536 53.05 -7.49 5.86
N ASP A 537 51.87 -8.11 6.05
CA ASP A 537 50.94 -8.04 7.20
C ASP A 537 49.44 -8.06 6.82
N VAL A 538 49.11 -8.10 5.51
CA VAL A 538 47.71 -8.33 5.03
C VAL A 538 47.51 -9.78 4.53
N ALA A 539 48.47 -10.68 4.78
CA ALA A 539 48.50 -12.04 4.24
C ALA A 539 48.31 -13.17 5.28
N ASP A 540 48.08 -12.87 6.57
CA ASP A 540 48.08 -13.89 7.65
C ASP A 540 46.73 -14.08 8.39
N ILE A 541 45.60 -13.65 7.79
CA ILE A 541 44.25 -13.82 8.37
C ILE A 541 43.32 -14.71 7.52
N LEU A 542 43.78 -15.19 6.35
CA LEU A 542 43.00 -16.07 5.45
C LEU A 542 43.68 -17.42 5.15
N GLN A 543 44.50 -17.96 6.07
CA GLN A 543 45.11 -19.28 5.88
C GLN A 543 45.29 -20.11 7.17
N ARG A 544 44.23 -20.24 7.98
CA ARG A 544 44.20 -21.16 9.15
C ARG A 544 42.81 -21.73 9.45
N SER A 545 42.24 -22.49 8.51
CA SER A 545 41.15 -23.44 8.78
C SER A 545 41.33 -24.71 7.95
N GLN A 546 41.15 -25.89 8.60
CA GLN A 546 41.58 -27.23 8.13
C GLN A 546 43.13 -27.39 8.18
N ILE A 547 43.72 -28.43 8.79
CA ILE A 547 43.50 -29.88 8.60
C ILE A 547 43.74 -30.72 9.90
N CYS A 548 42.89 -31.73 10.08
CA CYS A 548 42.98 -33.04 10.78
C CYS A 548 43.67 -33.32 12.17
N HIS A 549 42.88 -34.01 13.01
CA HIS A 549 43.17 -35.17 13.88
C HIS A 549 44.46 -35.29 14.73
N SER A 550 44.28 -35.35 16.06
CA SER A 550 44.48 -36.58 16.89
C SER A 550 44.03 -36.35 18.36
N GLY A 551 43.85 -37.41 19.16
CA GLY A 551 43.36 -37.32 20.56
C GLY A 551 44.43 -36.87 21.58
N GLY A 552 44.19 -36.81 22.89
CA GLY A 552 43.01 -37.15 23.71
C GLY A 552 43.39 -37.11 25.21
N PHE A 553 42.41 -37.20 26.13
CA PHE A 553 42.57 -37.11 27.61
C PHE A 553 43.10 -35.75 28.14
N ALA A 554 42.78 -35.25 29.34
CA ALA A 554 41.93 -35.70 30.46
C ALA A 554 41.21 -34.49 31.13
N ALA A 555 40.31 -34.77 32.07
CA ALA A 555 39.59 -33.79 32.92
C ALA A 555 40.09 -33.88 34.39
N PRO A 556 39.45 -33.28 35.44
CA PRO A 556 38.68 -32.03 35.59
C PRO A 556 39.15 -31.21 36.85
N MET A 557 38.25 -30.38 37.44
CA MET A 557 38.30 -29.68 38.78
C MET A 557 38.94 -28.27 38.81
N SER A 558 38.53 -27.32 39.66
CA SER A 558 37.25 -27.05 40.38
C SER A 558 37.28 -25.69 41.12
N ALA A 559 36.09 -25.15 41.46
CA ALA A 559 35.81 -24.26 42.61
C ALA A 559 35.99 -22.71 42.53
N HIS A 560 34.92 -22.04 43.00
CA HIS A 560 34.68 -20.64 43.44
C HIS A 560 35.27 -20.35 44.86
N PRO A 561 34.97 -19.23 45.61
CA PRO A 561 34.44 -17.86 45.31
C PRO A 561 35.16 -16.70 46.10
N LEU A 562 34.57 -15.46 46.09
CA LEU A 562 34.40 -14.46 47.21
C LEU A 562 35.03 -13.04 47.11
N ARG A 563 34.14 -12.00 47.22
CA ARG A 563 34.11 -10.77 48.09
C ARG A 563 35.30 -9.77 48.14
N ALA A 564 35.20 -8.46 48.48
CA ALA A 564 34.10 -7.53 48.91
C ALA A 564 34.50 -6.02 48.74
N HIS A 565 33.59 -5.08 49.07
CA HIS A 565 33.77 -3.59 49.14
C HIS A 565 34.49 -3.09 50.43
N PRO A 566 35.02 -1.84 50.47
CA PRO A 566 34.36 -0.65 51.11
C PRO A 566 34.52 0.68 50.27
N VAL A 567 33.70 1.76 50.30
CA VAL A 567 33.16 2.75 51.28
C VAL A 567 33.94 4.12 51.37
N ARG A 568 33.15 5.22 51.42
CA ARG A 568 33.37 6.72 51.44
C ARG A 568 34.21 7.31 52.61
N PRO A 569 34.56 8.65 52.75
CA PRO A 569 33.86 9.94 52.38
C PRO A 569 34.76 11.10 51.82
N GLY A 570 34.39 12.41 51.68
CA GLY A 570 33.10 13.15 51.65
C GLY A 570 33.11 14.62 52.23
N LYS A 571 32.28 15.56 51.70
CA LYS A 571 32.09 17.04 51.99
C LYS A 571 33.03 18.02 51.22
N GLU A 572 32.71 19.30 50.91
CA GLU A 572 31.89 20.37 51.57
C GLU A 572 30.92 21.20 50.65
N ARG A 573 30.29 22.25 51.21
CA ARG A 573 29.24 23.14 50.65
C ARG A 573 29.74 24.59 50.43
N SER A 574 29.09 25.39 49.55
CA SER A 574 28.49 26.70 49.92
C SER A 574 27.57 27.28 48.81
N MET A 575 26.92 28.43 49.06
CA MET A 575 25.67 28.91 48.44
C MET A 575 25.76 30.11 47.49
N SER A 576 24.73 30.23 46.62
CA SER A 576 24.03 31.43 46.06
C SER A 576 23.87 31.36 44.53
N GLY A 577 22.84 31.91 43.86
CA GLY A 577 21.57 32.51 44.27
C GLY A 577 20.83 33.16 43.07
N SER A 578 19.51 32.93 42.92
CA SER A 578 18.48 33.81 42.31
C SER A 578 18.82 34.60 41.00
N PHE A 579 18.39 34.19 39.79
CA PHE A 579 17.09 34.47 39.08
C PHE A 579 17.07 35.65 38.05
N TYR A 580 16.42 35.37 36.90
CA TYR A 580 15.68 36.24 35.92
C TYR A 580 16.34 37.32 35.01
N SER A 581 16.28 37.01 33.69
CA SER A 581 15.73 37.77 32.54
C SER A 581 16.23 39.16 32.05
N ALA A 582 16.79 39.15 30.83
CA ALA A 582 16.26 39.76 29.58
C ALA A 582 16.35 41.28 29.24
N LEU A 583 16.55 41.50 27.93
CA LEU A 583 16.13 42.62 27.03
C LEU A 583 16.99 43.90 26.79
N THR A 584 17.40 44.03 25.51
CA THR A 584 17.42 45.23 24.62
C THR A 584 18.52 46.32 24.60
N ASN A 585 19.12 46.42 23.41
CA ASN A 585 19.32 47.60 22.53
C ASN A 585 20.55 48.55 22.59
N ALA A 586 21.15 48.67 21.38
CA ALA A 586 21.71 49.87 20.71
C ALA A 586 23.05 50.50 21.15
N LEU A 587 23.99 50.66 20.20
CA LEU A 587 24.28 51.96 19.53
C LEU A 587 25.35 51.86 18.40
N GLN A 588 25.67 52.99 17.76
CA GLN A 588 26.27 53.12 16.41
C GLN A 588 27.72 53.65 16.35
N GLN A 589 28.45 53.24 15.30
CA GLN A 589 29.41 54.04 14.48
C GLN A 589 30.75 54.51 15.14
N PRO A 590 31.79 54.97 14.38
CA PRO A 590 31.76 55.64 13.06
C PRO A 590 32.75 55.16 11.97
N ALA A 591 32.71 55.87 10.83
CA ALA A 591 33.46 55.62 9.61
C ALA A 591 34.52 56.70 9.33
N TYR A 592 35.45 56.42 8.40
CA TYR A 592 36.34 57.42 7.80
C TYR A 592 36.22 57.45 6.27
N ARG A 593 36.30 58.66 5.70
CA ARG A 593 36.29 58.96 4.27
C ARG A 593 37.69 59.35 3.80
N PHE A 594 37.96 59.20 2.50
CA PHE A 594 38.90 60.05 1.77
C PHE A 594 38.22 60.65 0.52
N VAL A 595 38.66 61.85 0.13
CA VAL A 595 38.06 62.71 -0.90
C VAL A 595 39.18 63.44 -1.66
N ALA A 596 39.09 63.50 -3.00
CA ALA A 596 39.79 64.49 -3.86
C ALA A 596 39.09 64.59 -5.25
N PRO A 597 39.18 65.70 -5.99
CA PRO A 597 38.01 66.18 -6.75
C PRO A 597 38.16 66.51 -8.26
N ALA A 598 37.01 66.39 -8.94
CA ALA A 598 36.42 67.27 -9.98
C ALA A 598 37.19 67.78 -11.23
N ALA A 599 36.55 67.59 -12.39
CA ALA A 599 36.57 68.51 -13.53
C ALA A 599 35.19 68.53 -14.24
N LEU A 600 34.78 69.68 -14.80
CA LEU A 600 33.45 69.95 -15.39
C LEU A 600 33.54 70.15 -16.92
N ALA A 601 32.62 69.56 -17.71
CA ALA A 601 32.37 69.99 -19.09
C ALA A 601 30.97 69.64 -19.64
N SER A 602 30.19 70.69 -19.95
CA SER A 602 29.19 70.85 -21.02
C SER A 602 28.15 69.76 -21.40
N ARG A 603 26.90 69.99 -20.98
CA ARG A 603 25.65 70.00 -21.78
C ARG A 603 25.60 69.26 -23.14
N ASN A 604 24.86 68.15 -23.20
CA ASN A 604 23.50 68.09 -23.80
C ASN A 604 23.04 66.62 -23.93
N ALA A 605 22.24 66.14 -22.97
CA ALA A 605 21.51 64.87 -23.10
C ALA A 605 20.21 64.94 -22.30
N PHE A 606 19.10 64.52 -22.92
CA PHE A 606 17.85 64.29 -22.20
C PHE A 606 18.09 63.24 -21.11
N PRO A 607 17.76 63.50 -19.83
CA PRO A 607 17.78 62.46 -18.82
C PRO A 607 16.59 61.51 -19.07
N SER A 608 16.79 60.51 -19.93
CA SER A 608 15.90 59.37 -19.98
C SER A 608 15.88 58.74 -18.59
N GLN A 609 14.78 58.89 -17.86
CA GLN A 609 14.64 58.34 -16.51
C GLN A 609 14.52 56.82 -16.59
N ARG A 610 15.65 56.14 -16.83
CA ARG A 610 15.76 54.69 -16.81
C ARG A 610 15.43 54.22 -15.40
N ARG A 611 14.18 53.82 -15.18
CA ARG A 611 13.86 52.92 -14.07
C ARG A 611 14.69 51.66 -14.28
N LEU A 612 15.73 51.49 -13.47
CA LEU A 612 16.39 50.20 -13.32
C LEU A 612 15.39 49.26 -12.64
N ALA A 613 14.59 48.57 -13.45
CA ALA A 613 13.82 47.43 -12.98
C ALA A 613 14.84 46.37 -12.55
N ALA A 614 15.00 46.19 -11.25
CA ALA A 614 15.88 45.17 -10.69
C ALA A 614 15.28 43.78 -10.99
N THR A 615 15.69 43.19 -12.12
CA THR A 615 15.34 41.83 -12.48
C THR A 615 16.31 40.88 -11.78
N GLN A 616 15.83 40.18 -10.75
CA GLN A 616 16.56 39.03 -10.21
C GLN A 616 16.53 37.89 -11.21
N SER A 617 17.72 37.30 -11.47
CA SER A 617 17.84 36.03 -12.17
C SER A 617 17.24 34.93 -11.28
N MET A 618 16.03 34.48 -11.62
CA MET A 618 15.42 33.29 -11.03
C MET A 618 15.60 32.11 -11.98
N ASN A 619 15.94 30.94 -11.44
CA ASN A 619 15.95 29.70 -12.20
C ASN A 619 14.53 29.42 -12.73
N GLU A 620 14.38 28.93 -13.97
CA GLU A 620 13.07 28.68 -14.60
C GLU A 620 12.19 27.76 -13.73
N ARG A 621 12.83 26.82 -13.03
CA ARG A 621 12.17 25.90 -12.08
C ARG A 621 11.55 26.63 -10.88
N ASP A 622 12.22 27.64 -10.35
CA ASP A 622 11.76 28.40 -9.18
C ASP A 622 10.67 29.40 -9.58
N ALA A 623 10.84 30.04 -10.74
CA ALA A 623 9.79 30.87 -11.35
C ALA A 623 8.52 30.04 -11.64
N GLY A 624 8.67 28.86 -12.26
CA GLY A 624 7.57 27.92 -12.52
C GLY A 624 6.91 27.43 -11.23
N THR A 625 7.69 27.11 -10.19
CA THR A 625 7.15 26.68 -8.90
C THR A 625 6.39 27.81 -8.19
N ALA A 626 6.90 29.05 -8.25
CA ALA A 626 6.20 30.23 -7.73
C ALA A 626 4.90 30.52 -8.50
N ILE A 627 4.89 30.38 -9.83
CA ILE A 627 3.70 30.50 -10.67
C ILE A 627 2.67 29.41 -10.31
N LEU A 628 3.09 28.15 -10.17
CA LEU A 628 2.22 27.04 -9.79
C LEU A 628 1.68 27.18 -8.35
N ALA A 629 2.48 27.70 -7.41
CA ALA A 629 2.01 28.02 -6.06
C ALA A 629 0.95 29.14 -6.10
N LYS A 630 1.19 30.21 -6.87
CA LYS A 630 0.24 31.31 -7.08
C LYS A 630 -1.04 30.85 -7.79
N GLN A 631 -0.94 29.90 -8.72
CA GLN A 631 -2.09 29.26 -9.36
C GLN A 631 -2.85 28.31 -8.41
N ARG A 632 -2.17 27.62 -7.48
CA ARG A 632 -2.81 26.77 -6.46
C ARG A 632 -3.64 27.60 -5.47
N LEU A 633 -3.15 28.77 -5.08
CA LEU A 633 -3.92 29.75 -4.29
C LEU A 633 -5.19 30.23 -5.02
N ASN A 634 -5.18 30.24 -6.36
CA ASN A 634 -6.32 30.59 -7.20
C ASN A 634 -7.23 29.40 -7.55
N ARG A 635 -6.98 28.19 -7.03
CA ARG A 635 -7.89 27.05 -7.25
C ARG A 635 -9.08 27.18 -6.30
N PRO A 636 -10.33 27.17 -6.80
CA PRO A 636 -11.49 27.18 -5.92
C PRO A 636 -11.52 25.87 -5.13
N VAL A 637 -11.76 25.98 -3.82
CA VAL A 637 -12.16 24.83 -2.99
C VAL A 637 -13.55 24.42 -3.46
N ALA A 638 -13.75 23.13 -3.75
CA ALA A 638 -15.06 22.62 -4.12
C ALA A 638 -16.05 22.93 -2.98
N PRO A 639 -17.22 23.54 -3.26
CA PRO A 639 -18.16 23.87 -2.21
C PRO A 639 -18.60 22.59 -1.48
N HIS A 640 -18.66 22.65 -0.17
CA HIS A 640 -19.06 21.53 0.68
C HIS A 640 -20.30 21.92 1.48
N LEU A 641 -20.16 22.68 2.58
CA LEU A 641 -21.29 23.08 3.44
C LEU A 641 -22.39 23.87 2.69
N MET A 642 -22.04 24.58 1.60
CA MET A 642 -22.99 25.37 0.83
C MET A 642 -23.85 24.56 -0.15
N ILE A 643 -23.43 23.33 -0.51
CA ILE A 643 -24.16 22.46 -1.45
C ILE A 643 -24.59 21.12 -0.81
N TYR A 644 -24.06 20.78 0.37
CA TYR A 644 -24.40 19.54 1.04
C TYR A 644 -25.84 19.58 1.57
N ARG A 645 -26.58 18.49 1.37
CA ARG A 645 -28.00 18.42 1.76
C ARG A 645 -28.16 18.62 3.28
N PRO A 646 -29.03 19.52 3.73
CA PRO A 646 -29.47 19.59 5.12
C PRO A 646 -29.94 18.25 5.68
N GLN A 647 -29.31 17.78 6.77
CA GLN A 647 -29.66 16.54 7.47
C GLN A 647 -29.50 16.71 8.98
N ILE A 648 -30.46 16.18 9.75
CA ILE A 648 -30.47 16.30 11.23
C ILE A 648 -29.20 15.73 11.89
N THR A 649 -28.55 14.77 11.25
CA THR A 649 -27.26 14.17 11.67
C THR A 649 -26.17 15.22 11.86
N TRP A 650 -25.80 15.93 10.80
CA TRP A 650 -24.69 16.86 10.84
C TRP A 650 -25.04 18.19 11.51
N TYR A 651 -26.31 18.64 11.46
CA TYR A 651 -26.76 19.80 12.24
C TYR A 651 -26.64 19.57 13.74
N LEU A 652 -27.11 18.44 14.27
CA LEU A 652 -27.00 18.18 15.71
C LEU A 652 -25.54 17.98 16.13
N SER A 653 -24.71 17.36 15.29
CA SER A 653 -23.25 17.26 15.53
C SER A 653 -22.58 18.64 15.58
N ALA A 654 -22.90 19.55 14.66
CA ALA A 654 -22.38 20.91 14.66
C ALA A 654 -22.87 21.70 15.88
N LEU A 655 -24.16 21.63 16.19
CA LEU A 655 -24.74 22.26 17.39
C LEU A 655 -24.15 21.70 18.68
N ASN A 656 -23.78 20.41 18.74
CA ASN A 656 -23.14 19.83 19.92
C ASN A 656 -21.78 20.49 20.21
N ARG A 657 -21.01 20.75 19.16
CA ARG A 657 -19.73 21.46 19.25
C ARG A 657 -19.93 22.92 19.64
N ILE A 658 -20.85 23.63 18.97
CA ILE A 658 -21.14 25.05 19.24
C ILE A 658 -21.61 25.24 20.69
N THR A 659 -22.56 24.43 21.15
CA THR A 659 -23.07 24.48 22.53
C THR A 659 -22.00 24.11 23.55
N GLY A 660 -21.19 23.07 23.30
CA GLY A 660 -20.06 22.72 24.16
C GLY A 660 -19.03 23.82 24.29
N CYS A 661 -18.63 24.44 23.17
CA CYS A 661 -17.73 25.60 23.16
C CYS A 661 -18.33 26.82 23.87
N ALA A 662 -19.63 27.09 23.69
CA ALA A 662 -20.31 28.22 24.34
C ALA A 662 -20.42 28.04 25.86
N LEU A 663 -20.78 26.84 26.32
CA LEU A 663 -20.88 26.51 27.76
C LEU A 663 -19.51 26.52 28.44
N SER A 664 -18.53 25.83 27.86
CA SER A 664 -17.15 25.80 28.38
C SER A 664 -16.51 27.19 28.34
N GLY A 665 -16.68 27.92 27.23
CA GLY A 665 -16.20 29.30 27.09
C GLY A 665 -16.82 30.25 28.10
N GLY A 666 -18.14 30.17 28.31
CA GLY A 666 -18.85 30.93 29.34
C GLY A 666 -18.37 30.60 30.75
N PHE A 667 -18.16 29.32 31.07
CA PHE A 667 -17.64 28.87 32.36
C PHE A 667 -16.23 29.41 32.63
N TYR A 668 -15.30 29.23 31.69
CA TYR A 668 -13.92 29.74 31.83
C TYR A 668 -13.86 31.27 31.85
N ALA A 669 -14.65 31.95 31.01
CA ALA A 669 -14.72 33.41 31.01
C ALA A 669 -15.27 33.94 32.35
N PHE A 670 -16.34 33.35 32.89
CA PHE A 670 -16.86 33.73 34.20
C PHE A 670 -15.84 33.47 35.31
N GLY A 671 -15.18 32.31 35.33
CA GLY A 671 -14.14 31.99 36.32
C GLY A 671 -12.94 32.95 36.27
N ALA A 672 -12.46 33.29 35.08
CA ALA A 672 -11.38 34.25 34.89
C ALA A 672 -11.79 35.68 35.27
N LEU A 673 -13.00 36.10 34.90
CA LEU A 673 -13.56 37.40 35.28
C LEU A 673 -13.74 37.50 36.80
N TYR A 674 -14.22 36.45 37.45
CA TYR A 674 -14.39 36.40 38.92
C TYR A 674 -13.04 36.51 39.65
N LEU A 675 -11.97 35.93 39.10
CA LEU A 675 -10.61 36.04 39.64
C LEU A 675 -10.03 37.45 39.47
N VAL A 676 -10.28 38.11 38.33
CA VAL A 676 -9.75 39.46 38.01
C VAL A 676 -10.57 40.58 38.65
N ALA A 677 -11.87 40.38 38.86
CA ALA A 677 -12.83 41.39 39.32
C ALA A 677 -12.37 42.24 40.52
N PRO A 678 -11.80 41.69 41.62
CA PRO A 678 -11.32 42.48 42.75
C PRO A 678 -10.22 43.48 42.38
N TYR A 679 -9.36 43.16 41.40
CA TYR A 679 -8.24 44.00 40.97
C TYR A 679 -8.66 45.17 40.08
N VAL A 680 -9.86 45.09 39.47
CA VAL A 680 -10.43 46.13 38.60
C VAL A 680 -11.64 46.85 39.24
N GLY A 681 -11.95 46.55 40.51
CA GLY A 681 -13.09 47.13 41.23
C GLY A 681 -14.46 46.67 40.71
N TRP A 682 -14.54 45.48 40.10
CA TRP A 682 -15.81 44.91 39.64
C TRP A 682 -16.43 44.00 40.70
N HIS A 683 -17.75 44.07 40.80
CA HIS A 683 -18.55 43.30 41.74
C HIS A 683 -19.30 42.16 41.02
N LEU A 684 -18.74 40.95 41.06
CA LEU A 684 -19.29 39.73 40.44
C LEU A 684 -19.80 38.72 41.48
N GLU A 685 -20.00 39.16 42.73
CA GLU A 685 -20.54 38.34 43.81
C GLU A 685 -22.00 37.96 43.51
N THR A 686 -22.40 36.74 43.87
CA THR A 686 -23.73 36.18 43.57
C THR A 686 -24.88 37.10 44.00
N ALA A 687 -24.74 37.79 45.12
CA ALA A 687 -25.75 38.74 45.62
C ALA A 687 -25.92 39.97 44.71
N VAL A 688 -24.82 40.51 44.17
CA VAL A 688 -24.83 41.68 43.28
C VAL A 688 -25.41 41.30 41.92
N LEU A 689 -24.98 40.16 41.37
CA LEU A 689 -25.53 39.63 40.12
C LEU A 689 -27.03 39.30 40.22
N ALA A 690 -27.46 38.67 41.32
CA ALA A 690 -28.88 38.39 41.57
C ALA A 690 -29.70 39.68 41.72
N ALA A 691 -29.20 40.68 42.46
CA ALA A 691 -29.88 41.97 42.62
C ALA A 691 -29.94 42.79 41.31
N ALA A 692 -28.92 42.69 40.45
CA ALA A 692 -28.93 43.29 39.12
C ALA A 692 -29.95 42.61 38.19
N PHE A 693 -29.93 41.28 38.13
CA PHE A 693 -30.88 40.48 37.35
C PHE A 693 -32.33 40.68 37.83
N ALA A 694 -32.55 40.80 39.14
CA ALA A 694 -33.87 41.06 39.72
C ALA A 694 -34.52 42.37 39.23
N LYS A 695 -33.73 43.37 38.81
CA LYS A 695 -34.23 44.64 38.27
C LYS A 695 -34.65 44.59 36.80
N TRP A 696 -34.34 43.52 36.07
CA TRP A 696 -34.66 43.41 34.65
C TRP A 696 -36.16 43.20 34.37
N PRO A 697 -36.70 43.66 33.22
CA PRO A 697 -38.06 43.34 32.79
C PRO A 697 -38.26 41.83 32.65
N ALA A 698 -39.49 41.35 32.90
CA ALA A 698 -39.81 39.92 32.88
C ALA A 698 -39.43 39.22 31.56
N ILE A 699 -39.70 39.85 30.42
CA ILE A 699 -39.34 39.32 29.09
C ILE A 699 -37.81 39.17 28.90
N VAL A 700 -37.02 40.09 29.47
CA VAL A 700 -35.55 40.05 29.40
C VAL A 700 -35.01 38.95 30.32
N LYS A 701 -35.60 38.75 31.50
CA LYS A 701 -35.27 37.64 32.40
C LYS A 701 -35.53 36.29 31.74
N ILE A 702 -36.70 36.10 31.14
CA ILE A 702 -37.08 34.85 30.45
C ILE A 702 -36.15 34.61 29.25
N GLY A 703 -35.88 35.65 28.44
CA GLY A 703 -34.95 35.56 27.31
C GLY A 703 -33.52 35.19 27.74
N ALA A 704 -33.01 35.77 28.83
CA ALA A 704 -31.70 35.45 29.37
C ALA A 704 -31.62 34.03 29.97
N LYS A 705 -32.66 33.58 30.68
CA LYS A 705 -32.76 32.18 31.15
C LYS A 705 -32.79 31.21 29.96
N ALA A 706 -33.61 31.48 28.94
CA ALA A 706 -33.69 30.66 27.73
C ALA A 706 -32.35 30.60 26.98
N LEU A 707 -31.61 31.71 26.89
CA LEU A 707 -30.30 31.79 26.23
C LEU A 707 -29.25 30.87 26.88
N VAL A 708 -29.34 30.62 28.19
CA VAL A 708 -28.45 29.70 28.92
C VAL A 708 -29.02 28.27 28.94
N ALA A 709 -30.33 28.13 29.16
CA ALA A 709 -31.00 26.84 29.27
C ALA A 709 -31.01 26.04 27.96
N LEU A 710 -31.19 26.71 26.81
CA LEU A 710 -31.24 26.06 25.49
C LEU A 710 -29.93 25.36 25.11
N PRO A 711 -28.75 26.02 25.15
CA PRO A 711 -27.49 25.33 24.85
C PRO A 711 -27.15 24.27 25.90
N PHE A 712 -27.44 24.52 27.18
CA PHE A 712 -27.18 23.56 28.26
C PHE A 712 -27.98 22.26 28.07
N THR A 713 -29.30 22.36 27.97
CA THR A 713 -30.18 21.19 27.79
C THR A 713 -29.89 20.44 26.48
N PHE A 714 -29.65 21.16 25.38
CA PHE A 714 -29.26 20.55 24.11
C PHE A 714 -27.99 19.71 24.26
N HIS A 715 -26.94 20.31 24.84
CA HIS A 715 -25.65 19.65 24.99
C HIS A 715 -25.75 18.44 25.92
N THR A 716 -26.56 18.51 26.99
CA THR A 716 -26.81 17.38 27.88
C THR A 716 -27.52 16.22 27.16
N PHE A 717 -28.66 16.46 26.50
CA PHE A 717 -29.41 15.38 25.85
C PHE A 717 -28.70 14.82 24.62
N ASN A 718 -28.09 15.68 23.80
CA ASN A 718 -27.31 15.20 22.67
C ASN A 718 -25.99 14.54 23.11
N GLY A 719 -25.39 14.96 24.23
CA GLY A 719 -24.27 14.28 24.88
C GLY A 719 -24.61 12.85 25.32
N ILE A 720 -25.76 12.64 25.97
CA ILE A 720 -26.26 11.29 26.32
C ILE A 720 -26.47 10.44 25.06
N ARG A 721 -26.98 11.03 23.98
CA ARG A 721 -27.12 10.35 22.67
C ARG A 721 -25.77 9.97 22.07
N HIS A 722 -24.74 10.82 22.19
CA HIS A 722 -23.36 10.48 21.79
C HIS A 722 -22.80 9.33 22.65
N LEU A 723 -22.92 9.40 23.98
CA LEU A 723 -22.49 8.31 24.88
C LEU A 723 -23.19 6.97 24.57
N THR A 724 -24.45 7.02 24.13
CA THR A 724 -25.18 5.82 23.65
C THR A 724 -24.60 5.28 22.33
N TRP A 725 -24.14 6.15 21.44
CA TRP A 725 -23.46 5.75 20.20
C TRP A 725 -22.06 5.21 20.46
N ASP A 726 -21.36 5.71 21.48
CA ASP A 726 -20.04 5.22 21.91
C ASP A 726 -20.11 3.75 22.39
N THR A 727 -21.28 3.29 22.88
CA THR A 727 -21.56 1.86 23.15
C THR A 727 -22.09 1.09 21.92
N ALA A 728 -21.84 1.59 20.71
CA ALA A 728 -22.33 1.07 19.42
C ALA A 728 -23.87 0.85 19.33
N SER A 729 -24.65 1.50 20.21
CA SER A 729 -26.09 1.30 20.33
C SER A 729 -26.86 2.39 19.57
N MET A 730 -28.03 2.07 19.00
CA MET A 730 -28.91 3.04 18.31
C MET A 730 -28.28 3.75 17.07
N ILE A 731 -27.35 3.09 16.37
CA ILE A 731 -26.57 3.65 15.26
C ILE A 731 -27.14 3.42 13.84
N THR A 732 -28.27 2.74 13.66
CA THR A 732 -28.89 2.61 12.32
C THR A 732 -29.47 3.94 11.83
N ASN A 733 -29.51 4.19 10.51
CA ASN A 733 -30.08 5.41 9.93
C ASN A 733 -31.49 5.76 10.46
N LYS A 734 -32.33 4.76 10.76
CA LYS A 734 -33.65 4.97 11.35
C LYS A 734 -33.56 5.45 12.81
N GLN A 735 -32.77 4.75 13.64
CA GLN A 735 -32.58 5.09 15.05
C GLN A 735 -31.84 6.43 15.23
N VAL A 736 -30.85 6.73 14.39
CA VAL A 736 -30.11 8.00 14.40
C VAL A 736 -31.03 9.19 14.09
N ASN A 737 -31.94 9.05 13.12
CA ASN A 737 -32.95 10.07 12.83
C ASN A 737 -33.98 10.19 13.97
N GLN A 738 -34.49 9.07 14.52
CA GLN A 738 -35.43 9.07 15.63
C GLN A 738 -34.86 9.76 16.87
N THR A 739 -33.69 9.30 17.34
CA THR A 739 -32.98 9.90 18.49
C THR A 739 -32.62 11.37 18.27
N GLY A 740 -32.34 11.78 17.03
CA GLY A 740 -32.12 13.18 16.69
C GLY A 740 -33.35 14.05 16.98
N TRP A 741 -34.51 13.65 16.47
CA TRP A 741 -35.76 14.36 16.75
C TRP A 741 -36.18 14.28 18.23
N THR A 742 -35.92 13.17 18.91
CA THR A 742 -36.13 13.05 20.37
C THR A 742 -35.29 14.08 21.14
N VAL A 743 -34.00 14.25 20.81
CA VAL A 743 -33.14 15.28 21.42
C VAL A 743 -33.68 16.68 21.18
N VAL A 744 -34.13 17.01 19.97
CA VAL A 744 -34.72 18.33 19.66
C VAL A 744 -35.98 18.58 20.52
N GLY A 745 -36.87 17.59 20.63
CA GLY A 745 -38.08 17.69 21.44
C GLY A 745 -37.79 17.87 22.94
N LEU A 746 -36.90 17.04 23.50
CA LEU A 746 -36.48 17.14 24.91
C LEU A 746 -35.81 18.48 25.22
N THR A 747 -34.95 18.96 24.32
CA THR A 747 -34.31 20.28 24.42
C THR A 747 -35.36 21.39 24.48
N ALA A 748 -36.30 21.43 23.52
CA ALA A 748 -37.30 22.49 23.45
C ALA A 748 -38.18 22.55 24.72
N VAL A 749 -38.68 21.39 25.19
CA VAL A 749 -39.54 21.31 26.38
C VAL A 749 -38.76 21.71 27.64
N SER A 750 -37.57 21.15 27.85
CA SER A 750 -36.78 21.44 29.06
C SER A 750 -36.25 22.87 29.11
N ALA A 751 -35.79 23.43 27.98
CA ALA A 751 -35.33 24.81 27.89
C ALA A 751 -36.47 25.80 28.17
N LEU A 752 -37.69 25.53 27.68
CA LEU A 752 -38.87 26.35 27.99
C LEU A 752 -39.21 26.27 29.49
N LEU A 753 -39.26 25.08 30.08
CA LEU A 753 -39.53 24.92 31.51
C LEU A 753 -38.51 25.70 32.36
N LEU A 754 -37.20 25.57 32.06
CA LEU A 754 -36.12 26.30 32.73
C LEU A 754 -36.12 27.82 32.45
N ALA A 755 -36.83 28.30 31.44
CA ALA A 755 -36.98 29.74 31.18
C ALA A 755 -38.09 30.38 32.02
N PHE A 756 -39.10 29.61 32.43
CA PHE A 756 -40.25 30.06 33.22
C PHE A 756 -40.13 29.76 34.73
N LEU A 757 -39.30 28.78 35.12
CA LEU A 757 -38.75 28.63 36.49
C LEU A 757 -37.74 29.75 36.75
#